data_AF-A0A2N6KBN1-F1
#
_entry.id   AF-A0A2N6KBN1-F1
#
_cell.length_a   1.000
_cell.length_b   1.000
_cell.length_c   1.000
_cell.angle_alpha   90.00
_cell.angle_beta   90.00
_cell.angle_gamma   90.00
#
_symmetry.space_group_name_H-M   'P 1'
#
loop_
_entity.id
_entity.type
_entity.pdbx_description
1 polymer ?
#
loop_
_entity_poly.entity_id
_entity_poly.type
_entity_poly.pdbx_seq_one_letter_code
_entity_poly.pdbx_strand_id
1 'polypeptide(L)'
;TQEAYEIGAKYVVDLIAQLQETQAGKTLLPEGVGLNVNIPADKVVKGVSYTGFDEATSLALRFGDLPSGGQGLLLTSESLATGEVPDVDSEGEQFLAGRITVTPIDGNWSAEADRREAISDRLGEVTILPVVKPLNILLVNDDGYQAEGIKILYEALVAAGHHVTLVAPKQQQSGKGTSINTEQLFQRIEVINYAENQWYVDSTPVVTTKAGLDYILQDNLPDLVISGINQGENIGLSAVSSGTLSAAVTAVLEDIPSIAVSAGIKLEEAQQDYPSTQKAYRVGAEYVVNLIAQLQATQGEDASILPKGIGLNFNIPAVDDIKGVSVTEFDQATSLGFRFGDLSPTFGEGQGLLLVPGTSSDNPNPISEGEQFLAGYITVTPFDGDWGSNQSDRQLIAADLSQVLFGDADDPAIWVNPDNSEQSLIIATLKDGGLVTFNLDGSVNQDLTVRPYGNERYNNVDLIYGFDLNGKIVDLAIASDRQNDTLVIWAIDPETRQLTEVTAADLSDPTASIFGIDDGEQTAYGVATYTSPSSGDAYVFVSQREGNQIAQLELIANPDGTVSAKTVRTLSAPKNDLENPQFEGMVVDQELGDLYAAQEQRGIWKFLAEPNADPTGELIEVVTPEGNVITPDAEGLTIYYGANRTGYLLASSQGDSTFAVFRREGENEYLGSIVIDDGNGIDGVQESDGAAVINIPLGSEFPYGLLVVHDGDNEPAVLVEDDGEIENINTNFKYIDWREFAIAFENPLDIDPISYNPRHPSSDFLITANIVGTDEDDRLFGRKINERLLGEAGNDLLFGYAGNDILLGGEGNDFLNGGKGDDTLSGGDDRDVFVLSLEQSQDVITDFTVGVDLLALSKGLTFSDLAIAQDNNNTIISVADNCDILATLTGVHASTITSGSFITL
;
A
#
# COMPACT_ATOMS: atom_id res chain seq x y z
N THR A 1 18.19 -20.17 -26.28
CA THR A 1 17.64 -21.49 -25.86
C THR A 1 16.37 -21.77 -26.65
N GLN A 2 15.76 -22.95 -26.58
CA GLN A 2 14.50 -23.20 -27.28
C GLN A 2 13.38 -22.27 -26.78
N GLU A 3 13.30 -22.07 -25.47
CA GLU A 3 12.37 -21.14 -24.82
C GLU A 3 12.57 -19.69 -25.29
N ALA A 4 13.82 -19.20 -25.38
CA ALA A 4 14.09 -17.87 -25.92
C ALA A 4 13.67 -17.72 -27.40
N TYR A 5 13.67 -18.80 -28.18
CA TYR A 5 13.14 -18.77 -29.55
C TYR A 5 11.60 -18.69 -29.57
N GLU A 6 10.92 -19.34 -28.63
CA GLU A 6 9.46 -19.32 -28.51
C GLU A 6 8.96 -17.96 -28.00
N ILE A 7 9.57 -17.42 -26.93
CA ILE A 7 9.32 -16.06 -26.41
C ILE A 7 9.61 -15.03 -27.50
N GLY A 8 10.75 -15.13 -28.18
CA GLY A 8 11.13 -14.22 -29.25
C GLY A 8 10.17 -14.25 -30.44
N ALA A 9 9.68 -15.44 -30.82
CA ALA A 9 8.71 -15.56 -31.89
C ALA A 9 7.37 -14.92 -31.51
N LYS A 10 6.89 -15.15 -30.29
CA LYS A 10 5.65 -14.56 -29.76
C LYS A 10 5.76 -13.03 -29.67
N TYR A 11 6.83 -12.53 -29.05
CA TYR A 11 7.08 -11.10 -28.90
C TYR A 11 7.07 -10.36 -30.25
N VAL A 12 7.72 -10.92 -31.28
CA VAL A 12 7.75 -10.30 -32.62
C VAL A 12 6.37 -10.28 -33.27
N VAL A 13 5.53 -11.31 -33.05
CA VAL A 13 4.15 -11.34 -33.56
C VAL A 13 3.30 -10.26 -32.87
N ASP A 14 3.38 -10.18 -31.55
CA ASP A 14 2.64 -9.21 -30.74
C ASP A 14 3.07 -7.76 -31.08
N LEU A 15 4.38 -7.53 -31.22
CA LEU A 15 4.94 -6.24 -31.66
C LEU A 15 4.44 -5.83 -33.05
N ILE A 16 4.34 -6.77 -34.00
CA ILE A 16 3.81 -6.48 -35.34
C ILE A 16 2.33 -6.13 -35.28
N ALA A 17 1.55 -6.85 -34.48
CA ALA A 17 0.11 -6.58 -34.30
C ALA A 17 -0.12 -5.18 -33.72
N GLN A 18 0.63 -4.82 -32.67
CA GLN A 18 0.55 -3.51 -32.03
C GLN A 18 0.99 -2.36 -32.96
N LEU A 19 2.06 -2.57 -33.76
CA LEU A 19 2.50 -1.61 -34.78
C LEU A 19 1.46 -1.44 -35.90
N GLN A 20 0.68 -2.48 -36.21
CA GLN A 20 -0.40 -2.41 -37.20
C GLN A 20 -1.62 -1.65 -36.65
N GLU A 21 -1.94 -1.85 -35.37
CA GLU A 21 -3.06 -1.21 -34.69
C GLU A 21 -2.86 0.30 -34.53
N THR A 22 -1.64 0.70 -34.14
CA THR A 22 -1.30 2.13 -33.94
C THR A 22 -1.14 2.92 -35.25
N GLN A 23 -1.14 2.29 -36.44
CA GLN A 23 -0.81 2.96 -37.71
C GLN A 23 -1.64 2.49 -38.92
N ALA A 24 -2.98 2.54 -38.84
CA ALA A 24 -3.83 2.30 -40.02
C ALA A 24 -3.51 3.28 -41.19
N GLY A 25 -2.82 2.78 -42.22
CA GLY A 25 -2.56 3.50 -43.48
C GLY A 25 -1.18 4.18 -43.63
N LYS A 26 -0.22 3.93 -42.74
CA LYS A 26 1.18 4.41 -42.83
C LYS A 26 2.18 3.24 -42.83
N THR A 27 3.46 3.52 -43.01
CA THR A 27 4.53 2.52 -42.84
C THR A 27 4.66 2.13 -41.36
N LEU A 28 4.79 0.83 -41.06
CA LEU A 28 4.84 0.31 -39.68
C LEU A 28 5.93 0.99 -38.84
N LEU A 29 7.10 1.18 -39.43
CA LEU A 29 8.20 1.96 -38.88
C LEU A 29 8.43 3.23 -39.72
N PRO A 30 9.07 4.27 -39.16
CA PRO A 30 9.53 5.42 -39.94
C PRO A 30 10.44 4.97 -41.10
N GLU A 31 10.44 5.73 -42.20
CA GLU A 31 11.27 5.41 -43.37
C GLU A 31 12.77 5.39 -42.98
N GLY A 32 13.44 4.27 -43.27
CA GLY A 32 14.86 4.07 -42.96
C GLY A 32 15.15 3.60 -41.53
N VAL A 33 14.13 3.23 -40.75
CA VAL A 33 14.26 2.71 -39.38
C VAL A 33 13.91 1.21 -39.33
N GLY A 34 14.76 0.43 -38.65
CA GLY A 34 14.50 -0.94 -38.23
C GLY A 34 14.54 -1.07 -36.70
N LEU A 35 14.33 -2.27 -36.20
CA LEU A 35 14.48 -2.59 -34.77
C LEU A 35 15.46 -3.77 -34.63
N ASN A 36 16.39 -3.67 -33.69
CA ASN A 36 17.10 -4.82 -33.13
C ASN A 36 16.35 -5.28 -31.87
N VAL A 37 16.12 -6.59 -31.73
CA VAL A 37 15.40 -7.15 -30.59
C VAL A 37 16.23 -8.28 -30.00
N ASN A 38 16.60 -8.17 -28.72
CA ASN A 38 17.29 -9.25 -28.00
C ASN A 38 16.37 -9.86 -26.95
N ILE A 39 16.36 -11.19 -26.90
CA ILE A 39 15.53 -11.97 -25.99
C ILE A 39 16.43 -12.67 -24.97
N PRO A 40 16.30 -12.36 -23.66
CA PRO A 40 17.12 -13.01 -22.64
C PRO A 40 16.78 -14.50 -22.58
N ALA A 41 17.77 -15.31 -22.18
CA ALA A 41 17.61 -16.76 -22.09
C ALA A 41 16.98 -17.22 -20.76
N ASP A 42 16.61 -16.28 -19.90
CA ASP A 42 16.06 -16.53 -18.57
C ASP A 42 14.59 -16.98 -18.63
N LYS A 43 14.17 -17.72 -17.60
CA LYS A 43 12.82 -18.31 -17.50
C LYS A 43 11.71 -17.28 -17.29
N VAL A 44 12.05 -16.10 -16.78
CA VAL A 44 11.12 -15.01 -16.47
C VAL A 44 11.69 -13.75 -17.11
N VAL A 45 10.97 -13.20 -18.07
CA VAL A 45 11.34 -11.93 -18.70
C VAL A 45 10.77 -10.80 -17.86
N LYS A 46 11.63 -9.87 -17.41
CA LYS A 46 11.26 -8.76 -16.50
C LYS A 46 10.68 -7.54 -17.23
N GLY A 47 10.03 -7.76 -18.37
CA GLY A 47 9.49 -6.71 -19.23
C GLY A 47 10.36 -6.34 -20.43
N VAL A 48 10.03 -5.21 -21.06
CA VAL A 48 10.61 -4.72 -22.31
C VAL A 48 11.25 -3.35 -22.07
N SER A 49 12.46 -3.15 -22.59
CA SER A 49 13.16 -1.87 -22.53
C SER A 49 13.45 -1.35 -23.95
N TYR A 50 13.20 -0.06 -24.17
CA TYR A 50 13.60 0.62 -25.41
C TYR A 50 14.97 1.24 -25.22
N THR A 51 15.97 0.68 -25.89
CA THR A 51 17.38 0.90 -25.54
C THR A 51 18.17 1.57 -26.65
N GLY A 52 19.32 2.14 -26.30
CA GLY A 52 20.36 2.56 -27.25
C GLY A 52 21.47 1.52 -27.42
N PHE A 53 22.24 1.60 -28.52
CA PHE A 53 23.52 0.88 -28.59
C PHE A 53 24.54 1.50 -27.64
N ASP A 54 25.29 0.65 -26.96
CA ASP A 54 26.42 1.03 -26.13
C ASP A 54 27.56 1.66 -26.96
N GLU A 55 28.07 2.84 -26.57
CA GLU A 55 29.27 3.42 -27.20
C GLU A 55 30.53 2.55 -26.94
N ALA A 56 30.52 1.65 -25.95
CA ALA A 56 31.66 0.81 -25.59
C ALA A 56 31.89 -0.41 -26.53
N THR A 57 31.04 -0.64 -27.54
CA THR A 57 31.33 -1.65 -28.59
C THR A 57 31.58 -1.02 -29.96
N SER A 58 32.61 -0.19 -30.04
CA SER A 58 33.31 0.09 -31.31
C SER A 58 34.12 -1.13 -31.81
N LEU A 59 33.51 -2.32 -31.85
CA LEU A 59 34.03 -3.44 -32.62
C LEU A 59 33.65 -3.22 -34.09
N ALA A 60 34.59 -2.64 -34.82
CA ALA A 60 34.54 -2.38 -36.25
C ALA A 60 34.16 -3.63 -37.08
N LEU A 61 32.87 -3.85 -37.30
CA LEU A 61 32.37 -4.88 -38.21
C LEU A 61 32.15 -4.27 -39.60
N ARG A 62 33.11 -4.52 -40.52
CA ARG A 62 32.88 -4.34 -41.95
C ARG A 62 32.10 -5.56 -42.47
N PHE A 63 31.00 -5.31 -43.19
CA PHE A 63 30.26 -6.34 -43.93
C PHE A 63 31.22 -7.18 -44.80
N GLY A 64 31.39 -8.47 -44.47
CA GLY A 64 32.20 -9.38 -45.26
C GLY A 64 32.67 -10.67 -44.57
N ASP A 65 32.80 -10.70 -43.24
CA ASP A 65 33.50 -11.80 -42.54
C ASP A 65 32.64 -12.52 -41.49
N LEU A 66 31.40 -12.92 -41.83
CA LEU A 66 30.65 -13.86 -40.97
C LEU A 66 31.23 -15.29 -41.10
N PRO A 67 31.58 -15.96 -39.99
CA PRO A 67 31.94 -17.38 -40.02
C PRO A 67 30.75 -18.20 -40.55
N SER A 68 31.03 -19.16 -41.42
CA SER A 68 30.02 -20.10 -41.90
C SER A 68 29.42 -20.88 -40.72
N GLY A 69 28.17 -20.61 -40.37
CA GLY A 69 27.46 -21.34 -39.32
C GLY A 69 26.36 -20.59 -38.57
N GLY A 70 26.22 -19.26 -38.74
CA GLY A 70 25.10 -18.51 -38.16
C GLY A 70 25.11 -18.40 -36.63
N GLN A 71 26.24 -18.61 -35.96
CA GLN A 71 26.35 -18.34 -34.53
C GLN A 71 26.59 -16.84 -34.31
N GLY A 72 25.66 -16.19 -33.61
CA GLY A 72 25.83 -14.83 -33.09
C GLY A 72 26.95 -14.77 -32.05
N LEU A 73 27.45 -13.56 -31.79
CA LEU A 73 28.52 -13.30 -30.82
C LEU A 73 28.03 -13.62 -29.40
N LEU A 74 28.82 -14.38 -28.62
CA LEU A 74 28.57 -14.58 -27.20
C LEU A 74 29.14 -13.38 -26.42
N LEU A 75 28.28 -12.56 -25.83
CA LEU A 75 28.71 -11.53 -24.87
C LEU A 75 28.90 -12.20 -23.49
N THR A 76 30.00 -11.86 -22.81
CA THR A 76 30.32 -12.36 -21.47
C THR A 76 30.56 -11.16 -20.56
N SER A 77 30.35 -11.26 -19.24
CA SER A 77 30.61 -10.14 -18.31
C SER A 77 32.02 -9.53 -18.41
N GLU A 78 33.01 -10.26 -18.93
CA GLU A 78 34.36 -9.74 -19.20
C GLU A 78 34.45 -8.78 -20.41
N SER A 79 33.45 -8.71 -21.30
CA SER A 79 33.50 -7.86 -22.51
C SER A 79 33.08 -6.40 -22.30
N LEU A 80 32.60 -6.03 -21.11
CA LEU A 80 32.11 -4.67 -20.77
C LEU A 80 33.13 -3.82 -19.98
N ALA A 81 34.34 -4.33 -19.75
CA ALA A 81 35.32 -3.68 -18.89
C ALA A 81 36.15 -2.60 -19.63
N THR A 82 35.53 -1.47 -20.00
CA THR A 82 36.28 -0.24 -20.34
C THR A 82 35.62 1.02 -19.77
N GLY A 83 35.79 1.23 -18.45
CA GLY A 83 36.12 2.55 -17.87
C GLY A 83 35.19 3.75 -18.02
N GLU A 84 33.99 3.63 -18.60
CA GLU A 84 32.98 4.70 -18.61
C GLU A 84 31.78 4.32 -17.72
N VAL A 85 31.06 5.34 -17.25
CA VAL A 85 29.86 5.20 -16.40
C VAL A 85 28.86 4.30 -17.14
N PRO A 86 28.33 3.23 -16.50
CA PRO A 86 27.34 2.37 -17.14
C PRO A 86 26.15 3.21 -17.58
N ASP A 87 25.84 3.19 -18.88
CA ASP A 87 24.59 3.73 -19.39
C ASP A 87 23.50 2.74 -19.03
N VAL A 88 22.74 3.07 -17.99
CA VAL A 88 21.67 2.22 -17.46
C VAL A 88 20.58 1.95 -18.49
N ASP A 89 20.42 2.79 -19.52
CA ASP A 89 19.46 2.62 -20.60
C ASP A 89 20.03 1.85 -21.81
N SER A 90 21.26 1.34 -21.68
CA SER A 90 21.92 0.60 -22.76
C SER A 90 21.32 -0.79 -22.98
N GLU A 91 21.38 -1.22 -24.24
CA GLU A 91 20.94 -2.54 -24.67
C GLU A 91 21.64 -3.67 -23.90
N GLY A 92 22.92 -3.51 -23.56
CA GLY A 92 23.69 -4.52 -22.83
C GLY A 92 23.22 -4.69 -21.38
N GLU A 93 23.06 -3.58 -20.66
CA GLU A 93 22.69 -3.59 -19.24
C GLU A 93 21.24 -4.03 -19.05
N GLN A 94 20.31 -3.55 -19.88
CA GLN A 94 18.90 -3.96 -19.83
C GLN A 94 18.71 -5.45 -20.21
N PHE A 95 19.52 -5.96 -21.15
CA PHE A 95 19.51 -7.38 -21.51
C PHE A 95 20.04 -8.27 -20.37
N LEU A 96 21.12 -7.84 -19.69
CA LEU A 96 21.65 -8.52 -18.50
C LEU A 96 20.71 -8.42 -17.29
N ALA A 97 19.88 -7.37 -17.21
CA ALA A 97 18.82 -7.24 -16.21
C ALA A 97 17.64 -8.21 -16.44
N GLY A 98 17.64 -8.96 -17.56
CA GLY A 98 16.62 -9.96 -17.88
C GLY A 98 15.40 -9.39 -18.62
N ARG A 99 15.57 -8.25 -19.30
CA ARG A 99 14.50 -7.61 -20.09
C ARG A 99 14.69 -7.89 -21.59
N ILE A 100 13.60 -7.91 -22.34
CA ILE A 100 13.68 -7.85 -23.81
C ILE A 100 14.12 -6.44 -24.18
N THR A 101 15.19 -6.32 -24.96
CA THR A 101 15.67 -5.02 -25.40
C THR A 101 15.24 -4.76 -26.83
N VAL A 102 14.66 -3.59 -27.08
CA VAL A 102 14.26 -3.10 -28.40
C VAL A 102 15.07 -1.87 -28.74
N THR A 103 16.01 -2.00 -29.67
CA THR A 103 16.94 -0.94 -30.05
C THR A 103 16.59 -0.43 -31.45
N PRO A 104 16.10 0.82 -31.60
CA PRO A 104 15.86 1.39 -32.91
C PRO A 104 17.15 1.58 -33.69
N ILE A 105 17.18 1.04 -34.91
CA ILE A 105 18.33 1.14 -35.81
C ILE A 105 17.96 2.03 -36.99
N ASP A 106 18.78 3.04 -37.27
CA ASP A 106 18.78 3.68 -38.59
C ASP A 106 19.98 3.13 -39.38
N GLY A 107 20.14 3.48 -40.66
CA GLY A 107 21.24 2.98 -41.51
C GLY A 107 22.67 3.19 -40.99
N ASN A 108 22.87 3.70 -39.77
CA ASN A 108 24.12 3.84 -39.04
C ASN A 108 24.10 3.16 -37.64
N TRP A 109 23.42 2.02 -37.49
CA TRP A 109 23.32 1.16 -36.29
C TRP A 109 22.40 1.68 -35.18
N SER A 110 22.49 2.94 -34.72
CA SER A 110 21.65 3.48 -33.63
C SER A 110 20.86 4.71 -34.05
N ALA A 111 19.55 4.76 -33.77
CA ALA A 111 18.74 5.95 -33.96
C ALA A 111 18.95 6.99 -32.83
N GLU A 112 18.82 8.29 -33.16
CA GLU A 112 18.90 9.41 -32.21
C GLU A 112 17.82 9.36 -31.10
N ALA A 113 18.07 9.98 -29.95
CA ALA A 113 17.24 9.90 -28.73
C ALA A 113 15.76 10.28 -28.97
N ASP A 114 15.52 11.38 -29.66
CA ASP A 114 14.17 11.85 -30.00
C ASP A 114 13.37 10.82 -30.84
N ARG A 115 14.06 9.97 -31.62
CA ARG A 115 13.42 8.88 -32.36
C ARG A 115 13.15 7.66 -31.50
N ARG A 116 13.93 7.44 -30.44
CA ARG A 116 13.71 6.36 -29.46
C ARG A 116 12.53 6.67 -28.59
N GLU A 117 12.45 7.89 -28.07
CA GLU A 117 11.31 8.40 -27.30
C GLU A 117 10.03 8.34 -28.14
N ALA A 118 10.07 8.81 -29.39
CA ALA A 118 8.93 8.70 -30.31
C ALA A 118 8.55 7.25 -30.69
N ILE A 119 9.42 6.25 -30.50
CA ILE A 119 9.09 4.83 -30.69
C ILE A 119 8.57 4.22 -29.39
N SER A 120 9.13 4.59 -28.24
CA SER A 120 8.68 4.23 -26.90
C SER A 120 7.24 4.70 -26.66
N ASP A 121 6.97 5.99 -26.92
CA ASP A 121 5.63 6.59 -26.83
C ASP A 121 4.62 5.93 -27.78
N ARG A 122 5.10 5.31 -28.86
CA ARG A 122 4.26 4.61 -29.84
C ARG A 122 3.98 3.15 -29.48
N LEU A 123 4.80 2.55 -28.62
CA LEU A 123 4.75 1.12 -28.33
C LEU A 123 4.28 0.80 -26.90
N GLY A 124 4.36 1.72 -25.94
CA GLY A 124 3.95 1.45 -24.56
C GLY A 124 4.66 0.23 -23.92
N GLU A 125 4.16 -0.23 -22.77
CA GLU A 125 4.58 -1.51 -22.18
C GLU A 125 3.94 -2.68 -22.92
N VAL A 126 4.75 -3.62 -23.40
CA VAL A 126 4.27 -4.89 -23.96
C VAL A 126 4.36 -5.93 -22.84
N THR A 127 3.22 -6.25 -22.23
CA THR A 127 3.12 -7.28 -21.17
C THR A 127 3.41 -8.66 -21.75
N ILE A 128 4.45 -9.32 -21.23
CA ILE A 128 4.78 -10.70 -21.61
C ILE A 128 4.13 -11.61 -20.59
N LEU A 129 2.99 -12.19 -20.96
CA LEU A 129 2.31 -13.16 -20.10
C LEU A 129 3.15 -14.44 -19.96
N PRO A 130 3.15 -15.09 -18.77
CA PRO A 130 3.89 -16.32 -18.53
C PRO A 130 3.41 -17.46 -19.44
N VAL A 131 4.26 -18.49 -19.58
CA VAL A 131 3.97 -19.68 -20.40
C VAL A 131 2.69 -20.34 -19.91
N VAL A 132 1.64 -20.24 -20.72
CA VAL A 132 0.28 -20.73 -20.45
C VAL A 132 0.26 -22.26 -20.49
N LYS A 133 -0.33 -22.91 -19.47
CA LYS A 133 -0.58 -24.36 -19.49
C LYS A 133 -1.70 -24.62 -20.52
N PRO A 134 -1.50 -25.46 -21.54
CA PRO A 134 -2.54 -25.73 -22.53
C PRO A 134 -3.82 -26.27 -21.85
N LEU A 135 -4.96 -25.66 -22.19
CA LEU A 135 -6.29 -26.07 -21.72
C LEU A 135 -7.04 -26.75 -22.85
N ASN A 136 -7.90 -27.71 -22.51
CA ASN A 136 -8.91 -28.26 -23.40
C ASN A 136 -10.17 -27.38 -23.32
N ILE A 137 -10.42 -26.57 -24.34
CA ILE A 137 -11.50 -25.60 -24.36
C ILE A 137 -12.61 -26.07 -25.31
N LEU A 138 -13.85 -26.09 -24.82
CA LEU A 138 -15.03 -26.21 -25.67
C LEU A 138 -15.57 -24.80 -25.98
N LEU A 139 -15.46 -24.39 -27.24
CA LEU A 139 -15.93 -23.09 -27.71
C LEU A 139 -17.30 -23.21 -28.40
N VAL A 140 -18.28 -22.45 -27.93
CA VAL A 140 -19.68 -22.43 -28.41
C VAL A 140 -20.15 -21.00 -28.65
N ASN A 141 -21.32 -20.79 -29.25
CA ASN A 141 -21.97 -19.47 -29.36
C ASN A 141 -23.48 -19.56 -29.66
N ASP A 142 -24.14 -18.41 -29.79
CA ASP A 142 -25.52 -18.26 -30.29
C ASP A 142 -25.60 -17.87 -31.78
N ASP A 143 -24.63 -17.08 -32.26
CA ASP A 143 -24.59 -16.54 -33.64
C ASP A 143 -24.39 -17.58 -34.75
N GLY A 144 -23.94 -18.78 -34.38
CA GLY A 144 -23.70 -19.91 -35.28
C GLY A 144 -22.26 -20.00 -35.80
N TYR A 145 -21.94 -21.11 -36.46
CA TYR A 145 -20.56 -21.52 -36.79
C TYR A 145 -19.84 -20.62 -37.81
N GLN A 146 -20.58 -19.77 -38.53
CA GLN A 146 -19.99 -18.84 -39.50
C GLN A 146 -19.81 -17.42 -38.95
N ALA A 147 -20.26 -17.15 -37.72
CA ALA A 147 -20.16 -15.84 -37.11
C ALA A 147 -18.70 -15.39 -36.99
N GLU A 148 -18.49 -14.08 -37.05
CA GLU A 148 -17.15 -13.49 -37.03
C GLU A 148 -16.53 -13.57 -35.63
N GLY A 149 -17.28 -13.19 -34.59
CA GLY A 149 -16.80 -13.18 -33.20
C GLY A 149 -16.29 -14.54 -32.70
N ILE A 150 -16.98 -15.64 -33.00
CA ILE A 150 -16.50 -17.00 -32.62
C ILE A 150 -15.23 -17.41 -33.37
N LYS A 151 -15.02 -16.95 -34.62
CA LYS A 151 -13.81 -17.26 -35.39
C LYS A 151 -12.60 -16.51 -34.83
N ILE A 152 -12.77 -15.21 -34.53
CA ILE A 152 -11.72 -14.39 -33.93
C ILE A 152 -11.28 -15.01 -32.61
N LEU A 153 -12.23 -15.38 -31.75
CA LEU A 153 -11.92 -16.00 -30.46
C LEU A 153 -11.28 -17.39 -30.61
N TYR A 154 -11.76 -18.21 -31.55
CA TYR A 154 -11.14 -19.50 -31.86
C TYR A 154 -9.67 -19.35 -32.26
N GLU A 155 -9.37 -18.42 -33.18
CA GLU A 155 -8.01 -18.18 -33.65
C GLU A 155 -7.11 -17.65 -32.53
N ALA A 156 -7.60 -16.75 -31.69
CA ALA A 156 -6.85 -16.21 -30.54
C ALA A 156 -6.49 -17.30 -29.52
N LEU A 157 -7.45 -18.15 -29.13
CA LEU A 157 -7.23 -19.23 -28.16
C LEU A 157 -6.27 -20.32 -28.70
N VAL A 158 -6.37 -20.65 -30.00
CA VAL A 158 -5.43 -21.59 -30.64
C VAL A 158 -4.04 -20.98 -30.73
N ALA A 159 -3.93 -19.69 -31.06
CA ALA A 159 -2.64 -18.98 -31.11
C ALA A 159 -1.99 -18.88 -29.72
N ALA A 160 -2.78 -18.79 -28.66
CA ALA A 160 -2.33 -18.84 -27.27
C ALA A 160 -1.89 -20.24 -26.80
N GLY A 161 -2.02 -21.27 -27.64
CA GLY A 161 -1.54 -22.63 -27.37
C GLY A 161 -2.56 -23.58 -26.73
N HIS A 162 -3.84 -23.19 -26.64
CA HIS A 162 -4.89 -24.06 -26.10
C HIS A 162 -5.41 -25.07 -27.14
N HIS A 163 -5.96 -26.18 -26.64
CA HIS A 163 -6.65 -27.19 -27.44
C HIS A 163 -8.15 -26.85 -27.56
N VAL A 164 -8.54 -26.22 -28.67
CA VAL A 164 -9.91 -25.71 -28.83
C VAL A 164 -10.76 -26.63 -29.71
N THR A 165 -11.90 -27.09 -29.17
CA THR A 165 -12.97 -27.75 -29.92
C THR A 165 -14.13 -26.78 -30.11
N LEU A 166 -14.40 -26.36 -31.35
CA LEU A 166 -15.49 -25.45 -31.68
C LEU A 166 -16.75 -26.25 -32.00
N VAL A 167 -17.85 -25.97 -31.30
CA VAL A 167 -19.17 -26.57 -31.54
C VAL A 167 -20.22 -25.47 -31.52
N ALA A 168 -20.75 -25.11 -32.69
CA ALA A 168 -21.65 -23.97 -32.83
C ALA A 168 -22.97 -24.32 -33.56
N PRO A 169 -24.05 -23.55 -33.37
CA PRO A 169 -25.27 -23.75 -34.13
C PRO A 169 -25.04 -23.63 -35.64
N LYS A 170 -25.79 -24.38 -36.44
CA LYS A 170 -25.75 -24.32 -37.91
C LYS A 170 -26.16 -22.95 -38.47
N GLN A 171 -26.98 -22.21 -37.72
CA GLN A 171 -27.52 -20.90 -38.08
C GLN A 171 -27.66 -20.05 -36.82
N GLN A 172 -27.69 -18.73 -36.97
CA GLN A 172 -28.04 -17.76 -35.93
C GLN A 172 -29.29 -18.17 -35.14
N GLN A 173 -29.19 -18.26 -33.82
CA GLN A 173 -30.25 -18.63 -32.89
C GLN A 173 -30.82 -17.47 -32.05
N SER A 174 -30.26 -16.25 -32.16
CA SER A 174 -30.77 -15.10 -31.41
C SER A 174 -32.27 -14.87 -31.59
N GLY A 175 -32.98 -14.70 -30.47
CA GLY A 175 -34.43 -14.49 -30.42
C GLY A 175 -35.29 -15.73 -30.66
N LYS A 176 -34.71 -16.92 -30.84
CA LYS A 176 -35.47 -18.17 -31.06
C LYS A 176 -35.80 -18.96 -29.77
N GLY A 177 -35.34 -18.47 -28.63
CA GLY A 177 -35.52 -19.08 -27.31
C GLY A 177 -34.48 -20.16 -27.00
N THR A 178 -34.12 -20.30 -25.72
CA THR A 178 -33.02 -21.16 -25.26
C THR A 178 -33.47 -22.53 -24.76
N SER A 179 -34.78 -22.72 -24.59
CA SER A 179 -35.35 -23.94 -24.01
C SER A 179 -35.12 -25.17 -24.90
N ILE A 180 -34.83 -26.32 -24.25
CA ILE A 180 -34.84 -27.62 -24.92
C ILE A 180 -36.27 -27.90 -25.39
N ASN A 181 -36.47 -27.93 -26.70
CA ASN A 181 -37.77 -28.23 -27.28
C ASN A 181 -38.12 -29.71 -27.02
N THR A 182 -38.97 -29.95 -26.01
CA THR A 182 -39.36 -31.30 -25.59
C THR A 182 -40.16 -32.06 -26.65
N GLU A 183 -40.76 -31.37 -27.61
CA GLU A 183 -41.40 -32.00 -28.78
C GLU A 183 -40.39 -32.46 -29.85
N GLN A 184 -39.16 -31.92 -29.82
CA GLN A 184 -38.05 -32.30 -30.69
C GLN A 184 -37.08 -33.31 -30.06
N LEU A 185 -37.29 -33.73 -28.80
CA LEU A 185 -36.47 -34.75 -28.10
C LEU A 185 -36.30 -36.07 -28.88
N PHE A 186 -37.20 -36.37 -29.83
CA PHE A 186 -37.16 -37.58 -30.66
C PHE A 186 -36.79 -37.33 -32.13
N GLN A 187 -36.46 -36.10 -32.50
CA GLN A 187 -35.96 -35.78 -33.84
C GLN A 187 -34.44 -35.97 -33.86
N ARG A 188 -33.91 -36.45 -35.00
CA ARG A 188 -32.46 -36.56 -35.17
C ARG A 188 -31.87 -35.15 -35.25
N ILE A 189 -30.99 -34.83 -34.32
CA ILE A 189 -30.16 -33.62 -34.37
C ILE A 189 -29.01 -33.89 -35.35
N GLU A 190 -28.81 -32.98 -36.30
CA GLU A 190 -27.67 -33.03 -37.22
C GLU A 190 -26.43 -32.49 -36.50
N VAL A 191 -25.38 -33.31 -36.42
CA VAL A 191 -24.07 -32.95 -35.84
C VAL A 191 -23.02 -33.27 -36.90
N ILE A 192 -22.33 -32.25 -37.41
CA ILE A 192 -21.43 -32.38 -38.55
C ILE A 192 -20.07 -31.78 -38.22
N ASN A 193 -19.02 -32.59 -38.30
CA ASN A 193 -17.64 -32.12 -38.33
C ASN A 193 -17.34 -31.56 -39.73
N TYR A 194 -17.04 -30.27 -39.81
CA TYR A 194 -16.74 -29.60 -41.09
C TYR A 194 -15.26 -29.25 -41.24
N ALA A 195 -14.50 -29.22 -40.14
CA ALA A 195 -13.06 -29.07 -40.10
C ALA A 195 -12.48 -29.77 -38.85
N GLU A 196 -11.15 -29.88 -38.79
CA GLU A 196 -10.45 -30.44 -37.63
C GLU A 196 -10.86 -29.68 -36.36
N ASN A 197 -11.37 -30.41 -35.36
CA ASN A 197 -11.91 -29.88 -34.11
C ASN A 197 -13.04 -28.83 -34.26
N GLN A 198 -13.71 -28.75 -35.41
CA GLN A 198 -14.83 -27.81 -35.61
C GLN A 198 -16.09 -28.50 -36.12
N TRP A 199 -17.20 -28.24 -35.43
CA TRP A 199 -18.48 -28.89 -35.62
C TRP A 199 -19.62 -27.86 -35.69
N TYR A 200 -20.66 -28.18 -36.46
CA TYR A 200 -21.94 -27.49 -36.32
C TYR A 200 -23.05 -28.44 -35.87
N VAL A 201 -24.00 -27.89 -35.12
CA VAL A 201 -25.18 -28.59 -34.61
C VAL A 201 -26.45 -27.86 -35.09
N ASP A 202 -27.40 -28.57 -35.70
CA ASP A 202 -28.67 -27.96 -36.13
C ASP A 202 -29.67 -27.86 -34.96
N SER A 203 -29.32 -27.06 -33.94
CA SER A 203 -30.11 -26.89 -32.72
C SER A 203 -29.79 -25.60 -31.96
N THR A 204 -30.37 -25.45 -30.75
CA THR A 204 -30.16 -24.31 -29.85
C THR A 204 -28.76 -24.33 -29.23
N PRO A 205 -28.29 -23.21 -28.64
CA PRO A 205 -26.99 -23.16 -27.96
C PRO A 205 -26.85 -24.19 -26.84
N VAL A 206 -27.88 -24.37 -26.00
CA VAL A 206 -27.91 -25.39 -24.93
C VAL A 206 -27.69 -26.81 -25.48
N VAL A 207 -28.40 -27.17 -26.55
CA VAL A 207 -28.24 -28.48 -27.19
C VAL A 207 -26.88 -28.61 -27.87
N THR A 208 -26.34 -27.51 -28.39
CA THR A 208 -25.01 -27.45 -29.00
C THR A 208 -23.92 -27.69 -27.96
N THR A 209 -23.97 -27.02 -26.81
CA THR A 209 -23.08 -27.27 -25.66
C THR A 209 -23.18 -28.72 -25.22
N LYS A 210 -24.40 -29.25 -25.07
CA LYS A 210 -24.61 -30.66 -24.69
C LYS A 210 -24.10 -31.66 -25.72
N ALA A 211 -24.24 -31.37 -27.01
CA ALA A 211 -23.63 -32.20 -28.05
C ALA A 211 -22.09 -32.15 -27.97
N GLY A 212 -21.51 -31.00 -27.66
CA GLY A 212 -20.10 -30.83 -27.38
C GLY A 212 -19.62 -31.74 -26.25
N LEU A 213 -20.23 -31.59 -25.07
CA LEU A 213 -19.89 -32.33 -23.85
C LEU A 213 -20.18 -33.84 -23.98
N ASP A 214 -21.42 -34.21 -24.28
CA ASP A 214 -21.90 -35.59 -24.13
C ASP A 214 -21.56 -36.48 -25.34
N TYR A 215 -21.39 -35.90 -26.54
CA TYR A 215 -21.27 -36.66 -27.80
C TYR A 215 -19.91 -36.49 -28.49
N ILE A 216 -19.41 -35.26 -28.61
CA ILE A 216 -18.18 -34.95 -29.33
C ILE A 216 -16.96 -35.23 -28.45
N LEU A 217 -16.96 -34.72 -27.21
CA LEU A 217 -15.85 -34.87 -26.26
C LEU A 217 -15.94 -36.17 -25.45
N GLN A 218 -17.15 -36.64 -25.15
CA GLN A 218 -17.40 -37.88 -24.40
C GLN A 218 -16.70 -37.87 -23.03
N ASP A 219 -15.77 -38.79 -22.79
CA ASP A 219 -15.05 -38.91 -21.52
C ASP A 219 -13.91 -37.87 -21.36
N ASN A 220 -13.58 -37.10 -22.41
CA ASN A 220 -12.57 -36.04 -22.38
C ASN A 220 -13.23 -34.68 -22.09
N LEU A 221 -13.71 -34.49 -20.86
CA LEU A 221 -14.32 -33.22 -20.46
C LEU A 221 -13.35 -32.04 -20.65
N PRO A 222 -13.86 -30.88 -21.09
CA PRO A 222 -13.04 -29.69 -21.24
C PRO A 222 -12.68 -29.11 -19.86
N ASP A 223 -11.53 -28.43 -19.80
CA ASP A 223 -11.11 -27.65 -18.63
C ASP A 223 -11.94 -26.36 -18.49
N LEU A 224 -12.46 -25.84 -19.61
CA LEU A 224 -13.22 -24.60 -19.67
C LEU A 224 -14.20 -24.62 -20.87
N VAL A 225 -15.41 -24.11 -20.67
CA VAL A 225 -16.37 -23.83 -21.75
C VAL A 225 -16.44 -22.32 -22.00
N ILE A 226 -16.25 -21.88 -23.23
CA ILE A 226 -16.39 -20.46 -23.59
C ILE A 226 -17.53 -20.31 -24.60
N SER A 227 -18.44 -19.38 -24.34
CA SER A 227 -19.59 -19.07 -25.18
C SER A 227 -19.48 -17.65 -25.72
N GLY A 228 -19.25 -17.49 -27.02
CA GLY A 228 -19.07 -16.18 -27.66
C GLY A 228 -18.00 -16.14 -28.76
N ILE A 229 -17.54 -14.98 -29.20
CA ILE A 229 -18.04 -13.65 -28.80
C ILE A 229 -19.33 -13.34 -29.57
N ASN A 230 -20.40 -13.04 -28.84
CA ASN A 230 -21.70 -12.78 -29.42
C ASN A 230 -21.85 -11.33 -29.88
N GLN A 231 -22.56 -11.10 -30.99
CA GLN A 231 -22.97 -9.74 -31.39
C GLN A 231 -24.14 -9.25 -30.52
N GLY A 232 -23.91 -8.22 -29.72
CA GLY A 232 -24.90 -7.63 -28.81
C GLY A 232 -24.58 -7.93 -27.35
N GLU A 233 -24.75 -6.90 -26.52
CA GLU A 233 -24.59 -6.93 -25.07
C GLU A 233 -25.65 -7.82 -24.38
N ASN A 234 -25.24 -8.50 -23.31
CA ASN A 234 -26.10 -9.29 -22.42
C ASN A 234 -26.10 -8.64 -21.04
N ILE A 235 -26.93 -7.61 -20.87
CA ILE A 235 -27.01 -6.76 -19.68
C ILE A 235 -28.41 -6.84 -19.05
N GLY A 236 -28.47 -6.96 -17.73
CA GLY A 236 -29.68 -7.03 -16.91
C GLY A 236 -30.58 -8.21 -17.29
N LEU A 237 -31.90 -8.01 -17.24
CA LEU A 237 -32.89 -9.05 -17.55
C LEU A 237 -32.79 -9.63 -18.98
N SER A 238 -32.09 -8.96 -19.91
CA SER A 238 -31.85 -9.50 -21.24
C SER A 238 -30.92 -10.72 -21.21
N ALA A 239 -29.98 -10.76 -20.25
CA ALA A 239 -29.03 -11.85 -20.04
C ALA A 239 -29.74 -13.18 -19.72
N VAL A 240 -30.83 -13.16 -18.95
CA VAL A 240 -31.63 -14.35 -18.57
C VAL A 240 -32.24 -15.07 -19.79
N SER A 241 -32.41 -14.36 -20.90
CA SER A 241 -32.92 -14.91 -22.16
C SER A 241 -31.86 -15.14 -23.24
N SER A 242 -30.59 -14.88 -22.91
CA SER A 242 -29.47 -14.94 -23.85
C SER A 242 -29.09 -16.38 -24.20
N GLY A 243 -28.97 -16.65 -25.51
CA GLY A 243 -28.41 -17.91 -26.01
C GLY A 243 -26.97 -18.12 -25.55
N THR A 244 -26.17 -17.06 -25.56
CA THR A 244 -24.76 -17.08 -25.15
C THR A 244 -24.60 -17.40 -23.68
N LEU A 245 -25.32 -16.71 -22.79
CA LEU A 245 -25.25 -16.98 -21.36
C LEU A 245 -25.84 -18.36 -21.02
N SER A 246 -26.94 -18.76 -21.66
CA SER A 246 -27.54 -20.09 -21.43
C SER A 246 -26.60 -21.25 -21.77
N ALA A 247 -25.75 -21.09 -22.80
CA ALA A 247 -24.76 -22.08 -23.16
C ALA A 247 -23.63 -22.18 -22.10
N ALA A 248 -23.24 -21.06 -21.48
CA ALA A 248 -22.26 -21.03 -20.41
C ALA A 248 -22.83 -21.58 -19.08
N VAL A 249 -24.08 -21.22 -18.72
CA VAL A 249 -24.81 -21.80 -17.57
C VAL A 249 -24.97 -23.32 -17.72
N THR A 250 -25.19 -23.82 -18.94
CA THR A 250 -25.27 -25.27 -19.18
C THR A 250 -23.99 -26.00 -18.80
N ALA A 251 -22.82 -25.37 -18.95
CA ALA A 251 -21.54 -25.95 -18.52
C ALA A 251 -21.38 -25.92 -17.00
N VAL A 252 -21.76 -24.80 -16.36
CA VAL A 252 -21.74 -24.66 -14.89
C VAL A 252 -22.62 -25.72 -14.21
N LEU A 253 -23.80 -26.00 -14.76
CA LEU A 253 -24.69 -27.06 -14.26
C LEU A 253 -24.10 -28.47 -14.38
N GLU A 254 -23.10 -28.65 -15.24
CA GLU A 254 -22.32 -29.89 -15.40
C GLU A 254 -20.99 -29.85 -14.65
N ASP A 255 -20.83 -28.88 -13.75
CA ASP A 255 -19.64 -28.73 -12.89
C ASP A 255 -18.37 -28.34 -13.67
N ILE A 256 -18.54 -27.66 -14.80
CA ILE A 256 -17.46 -27.19 -15.67
C ILE A 256 -17.43 -25.66 -15.64
N PRO A 257 -16.28 -25.04 -15.31
CA PRO A 257 -16.08 -23.58 -15.43
C PRO A 257 -16.50 -23.04 -16.79
N SER A 258 -17.07 -21.84 -16.83
CA SER A 258 -17.43 -21.24 -18.10
C SER A 258 -17.36 -19.72 -18.19
N ILE A 259 -17.21 -19.23 -19.41
CA ILE A 259 -17.17 -17.79 -19.72
C ILE A 259 -18.17 -17.51 -20.85
N ALA A 260 -19.07 -16.56 -20.66
CA ALA A 260 -19.90 -15.97 -21.70
C ALA A 260 -19.32 -14.62 -22.11
N VAL A 261 -19.21 -14.33 -23.41
CA VAL A 261 -18.61 -13.10 -23.93
C VAL A 261 -19.51 -12.44 -24.96
N SER A 262 -19.80 -11.16 -24.75
CA SER A 262 -20.65 -10.33 -25.60
C SER A 262 -19.95 -9.04 -25.99
N ALA A 263 -20.10 -8.65 -27.26
CA ALA A 263 -19.59 -7.38 -27.80
C ALA A 263 -20.73 -6.40 -28.05
N GLY A 264 -20.61 -5.18 -27.53
CA GLY A 264 -21.58 -4.11 -27.72
C GLY A 264 -21.76 -3.72 -29.20
N ILE A 265 -22.91 -3.09 -29.49
CA ILE A 265 -23.24 -2.63 -30.84
C ILE A 265 -23.54 -1.13 -30.84
N LYS A 266 -22.88 -0.39 -31.75
CA LYS A 266 -23.29 0.97 -32.12
C LYS A 266 -24.24 0.91 -33.32
N LEU A 267 -25.54 1.02 -33.06
CA LEU A 267 -26.59 0.94 -34.11
C LEU A 267 -26.43 1.99 -35.23
N GLU A 268 -25.84 3.15 -34.90
CA GLU A 268 -25.54 4.20 -35.87
C GLU A 268 -24.50 3.79 -36.93
N GLU A 269 -23.68 2.77 -36.64
CA GLU A 269 -22.67 2.23 -37.54
C GLU A 269 -23.17 1.11 -38.45
N ALA A 270 -24.45 0.74 -38.38
CA ALA A 270 -25.03 -0.37 -39.14
C ALA A 270 -24.83 -0.26 -40.67
N GLN A 271 -24.69 0.96 -41.20
CA GLN A 271 -24.44 1.20 -42.63
C GLN A 271 -22.97 0.95 -43.04
N GLN A 272 -22.06 0.83 -42.07
CA GLN A 272 -20.62 0.69 -42.26
C GLN A 272 -20.08 -0.64 -41.72
N ASP A 273 -20.94 -1.63 -41.51
CA ASP A 273 -20.53 -2.98 -41.05
C ASP A 273 -19.98 -3.02 -39.62
N TYR A 274 -20.45 -2.12 -38.74
CA TYR A 274 -20.16 -2.07 -37.29
C TYR A 274 -18.66 -2.13 -36.92
N PRO A 275 -17.82 -1.20 -37.40
CA PRO A 275 -16.39 -1.16 -37.09
C PRO A 275 -16.07 -1.15 -35.59
N SER A 276 -16.87 -0.48 -34.74
CA SER A 276 -16.65 -0.49 -33.29
C SER A 276 -16.95 -1.87 -32.67
N THR A 277 -17.92 -2.62 -33.19
CA THR A 277 -18.18 -4.00 -32.77
C THR A 277 -17.05 -4.94 -33.21
N GLN A 278 -16.49 -4.74 -34.41
CA GLN A 278 -15.31 -5.49 -34.86
C GLN A 278 -14.08 -5.22 -33.99
N LYS A 279 -13.94 -4.00 -33.45
CA LYS A 279 -12.92 -3.68 -32.44
C LYS A 279 -13.22 -4.41 -31.13
N ALA A 280 -14.45 -4.35 -30.65
CA ALA A 280 -14.88 -5.04 -29.43
C ALA A 280 -14.68 -6.57 -29.50
N TYR A 281 -14.82 -7.20 -30.67
CA TYR A 281 -14.46 -8.63 -30.84
C TYR A 281 -12.98 -8.90 -30.62
N ARG A 282 -12.10 -8.05 -31.14
CA ARG A 282 -10.64 -8.21 -30.96
C ARG A 282 -10.24 -8.00 -29.51
N VAL A 283 -10.69 -6.91 -28.91
CA VAL A 283 -10.48 -6.62 -27.48
C VAL A 283 -11.02 -7.75 -26.61
N GLY A 284 -12.24 -8.23 -26.87
CA GLY A 284 -12.83 -9.32 -26.10
C GLY A 284 -12.05 -10.63 -26.22
N ALA A 285 -11.51 -10.94 -27.40
CA ALA A 285 -10.71 -12.14 -27.59
C ALA A 285 -9.35 -12.06 -26.88
N GLU A 286 -8.69 -10.91 -26.97
CA GLU A 286 -7.45 -10.62 -26.25
C GLU A 286 -7.66 -10.66 -24.74
N TYR A 287 -8.72 -10.02 -24.25
CA TYR A 287 -9.07 -10.01 -22.84
C TYR A 287 -9.28 -11.42 -22.29
N VAL A 288 -10.02 -12.28 -23.00
CA VAL A 288 -10.25 -13.68 -22.59
C VAL A 288 -8.94 -14.48 -22.54
N VAL A 289 -8.06 -14.32 -23.52
CA VAL A 289 -6.75 -15.01 -23.55
C VAL A 289 -5.87 -14.54 -22.38
N ASN A 290 -5.79 -13.22 -22.16
CA ASN A 290 -4.98 -12.64 -21.10
C ASN A 290 -5.50 -13.07 -19.73
N LEU A 291 -6.82 -13.06 -19.58
CA LEU A 291 -7.47 -13.53 -18.38
C LEU A 291 -7.15 -14.99 -18.07
N ILE A 292 -7.25 -15.88 -19.06
CA ILE A 292 -6.92 -17.30 -18.86
C ILE A 292 -5.47 -17.44 -18.34
N ALA A 293 -4.52 -16.70 -18.93
CA ALA A 293 -3.13 -16.72 -18.49
C ALA A 293 -2.96 -16.19 -17.06
N GLN A 294 -3.70 -15.14 -16.70
CA GLN A 294 -3.69 -14.55 -15.37
C GLN A 294 -4.25 -15.51 -14.31
N LEU A 295 -5.42 -16.10 -14.55
CA LEU A 295 -6.04 -17.09 -13.66
C LEU A 295 -5.15 -18.32 -13.46
N GLN A 296 -4.40 -18.72 -14.49
CA GLN A 296 -3.42 -19.80 -14.37
C GLN A 296 -2.18 -19.43 -13.55
N ALA A 297 -1.81 -18.14 -13.52
CA ALA A 297 -0.64 -17.66 -12.80
C ALA A 297 -0.91 -17.47 -11.30
N THR A 298 -2.14 -17.10 -10.92
CA THR A 298 -2.55 -16.88 -9.53
C THR A 298 -2.93 -18.17 -8.81
N GLN A 299 -3.09 -19.28 -9.53
CA GLN A 299 -3.48 -20.57 -8.96
C GLN A 299 -2.29 -21.55 -8.86
N GLY A 300 -2.28 -22.38 -7.79
CA GLY A 300 -1.32 -23.49 -7.67
C GLY A 300 -1.52 -24.56 -8.76
N GLU A 301 -0.49 -25.39 -9.03
CA GLU A 301 -0.39 -26.28 -10.21
C GLU A 301 -1.59 -27.23 -10.49
N ASP A 302 -2.43 -27.48 -9.48
CA ASP A 302 -3.53 -28.47 -9.48
C ASP A 302 -4.95 -27.87 -9.28
N ALA A 303 -5.12 -26.54 -9.34
CA ALA A 303 -6.43 -25.89 -9.12
C ALA A 303 -7.24 -25.63 -10.41
N SER A 304 -8.56 -25.53 -10.27
CA SER A 304 -9.53 -25.23 -11.35
C SER A 304 -9.52 -23.73 -11.67
N ILE A 305 -9.45 -23.37 -12.96
CA ILE A 305 -9.29 -21.97 -13.44
C ILE A 305 -10.35 -20.99 -12.92
N LEU A 306 -11.53 -21.48 -12.52
CA LEU A 306 -12.52 -20.74 -11.74
C LEU A 306 -13.02 -21.62 -10.58
N PRO A 307 -13.58 -21.02 -9.51
CA PRO A 307 -14.30 -21.76 -8.48
C PRO A 307 -15.36 -22.68 -9.07
N LYS A 308 -15.50 -23.85 -8.47
CA LYS A 308 -16.42 -24.89 -8.90
C LYS A 308 -17.86 -24.38 -8.84
N GLY A 309 -18.60 -24.54 -9.94
CA GLY A 309 -19.99 -24.10 -10.04
C GLY A 309 -20.19 -22.62 -10.37
N ILE A 310 -19.12 -21.92 -10.77
CA ILE A 310 -19.16 -20.51 -11.15
C ILE A 310 -18.75 -20.34 -12.62
N GLY A 311 -19.42 -19.40 -13.31
CA GLY A 311 -19.02 -18.89 -14.61
C GLY A 311 -19.01 -17.36 -14.64
N LEU A 312 -18.48 -16.78 -15.72
CA LEU A 312 -18.32 -15.33 -15.87
C LEU A 312 -19.07 -14.81 -17.11
N ASN A 313 -19.81 -13.71 -16.97
CA ASN A 313 -20.46 -13.01 -18.08
C ASN A 313 -19.71 -11.70 -18.39
N PHE A 314 -19.13 -11.59 -19.59
CA PHE A 314 -18.40 -10.41 -20.04
C PHE A 314 -19.21 -9.59 -21.05
N ASN A 315 -19.25 -8.27 -20.83
CA ASN A 315 -19.73 -7.33 -21.83
C ASN A 315 -18.62 -6.34 -22.22
N ILE A 316 -18.23 -6.37 -23.49
CA ILE A 316 -17.19 -5.50 -24.06
C ILE A 316 -17.85 -4.28 -24.71
N PRO A 317 -17.65 -3.05 -24.20
CA PRO A 317 -18.28 -1.87 -24.77
C PRO A 317 -17.70 -1.53 -26.14
N ALA A 318 -18.56 -1.15 -27.09
CA ALA A 318 -18.16 -0.71 -28.43
C ALA A 318 -17.77 0.78 -28.44
N VAL A 319 -16.84 1.18 -27.56
CA VAL A 319 -16.35 2.56 -27.39
C VAL A 319 -14.94 2.72 -27.95
N ASP A 320 -14.53 3.96 -28.18
CA ASP A 320 -13.20 4.25 -28.70
C ASP A 320 -12.13 4.01 -27.62
N ASP A 321 -12.39 4.46 -26.39
CA ASP A 321 -11.50 4.31 -25.24
C ASP A 321 -12.21 3.50 -24.14
N ILE A 322 -11.66 2.33 -23.83
CA ILE A 322 -12.11 1.48 -22.72
C ILE A 322 -11.37 1.95 -21.47
N LYS A 323 -12.12 2.24 -20.40
CA LYS A 323 -11.55 2.81 -19.16
C LYS A 323 -10.87 1.79 -18.26
N GLY A 324 -11.26 0.53 -18.38
CA GLY A 324 -10.76 -0.56 -17.53
C GLY A 324 -11.73 -1.72 -17.50
N VAL A 325 -11.56 -2.59 -16.50
CA VAL A 325 -12.43 -3.73 -16.19
C VAL A 325 -13.13 -3.45 -14.87
N SER A 326 -14.42 -3.75 -14.78
CA SER A 326 -15.22 -3.64 -13.56
C SER A 326 -15.89 -4.98 -13.28
N VAL A 327 -15.77 -5.47 -12.03
CA VAL A 327 -16.53 -6.64 -11.57
C VAL A 327 -17.89 -6.17 -11.07
N THR A 328 -18.94 -6.76 -11.62
CA THR A 328 -20.28 -6.19 -11.54
C THR A 328 -21.32 -7.20 -11.10
N GLU A 329 -22.52 -6.71 -10.82
CA GLU A 329 -23.70 -7.55 -10.57
C GLU A 329 -24.77 -7.40 -11.64
N PHE A 330 -25.63 -8.42 -11.75
CA PHE A 330 -26.84 -8.33 -12.57
C PHE A 330 -27.78 -7.27 -12.02
N ASP A 331 -28.26 -6.41 -12.90
CA ASP A 331 -29.19 -5.33 -12.55
C ASP A 331 -30.53 -5.86 -11.97
N GLN A 332 -30.88 -5.47 -10.75
CA GLN A 332 -32.18 -5.71 -10.12
C GLN A 332 -33.23 -4.68 -10.60
N ALA A 333 -33.72 -4.89 -11.82
CA ALA A 333 -34.91 -4.28 -12.42
C ALA A 333 -34.81 -2.83 -12.95
N THR A 334 -34.96 -2.70 -14.26
CA THR A 334 -35.95 -1.78 -14.83
C THR A 334 -37.21 -2.56 -15.20
N SER A 335 -38.35 -2.18 -14.60
CA SER A 335 -39.65 -2.50 -15.14
C SER A 335 -39.69 -2.03 -16.59
N LEU A 336 -39.79 -2.95 -17.55
CA LEU A 336 -40.04 -2.64 -18.96
C LEU A 336 -41.30 -1.77 -19.06
N GLY A 337 -41.11 -0.45 -19.16
CA GLY A 337 -42.16 0.52 -19.44
C GLY A 337 -42.58 0.42 -20.90
N PHE A 338 -43.28 -0.65 -21.29
CA PHE A 338 -43.87 -0.75 -22.62
C PHE A 338 -44.92 0.35 -22.81
N ARG A 339 -44.60 1.39 -23.60
CA ARG A 339 -45.63 2.24 -24.21
C ARG A 339 -45.98 1.68 -25.58
N PHE A 340 -47.06 0.91 -25.65
CA PHE A 340 -47.74 0.63 -26.90
C PHE A 340 -48.27 1.95 -27.47
N GLY A 341 -47.66 2.46 -28.54
CA GLY A 341 -48.05 3.76 -29.12
C GLY A 341 -47.53 4.05 -30.52
N ASP A 342 -46.22 3.92 -30.76
CA ASP A 342 -45.62 4.44 -32.01
C ASP A 342 -44.62 3.47 -32.66
N LEU A 343 -45.07 2.25 -33.00
CA LEU A 343 -44.31 1.36 -33.88
C LEU A 343 -44.82 1.44 -35.32
N SER A 344 -43.90 1.76 -36.24
CA SER A 344 -44.09 1.63 -37.69
C SER A 344 -44.42 0.17 -38.04
N PRO A 345 -45.30 -0.09 -39.03
CA PRO A 345 -45.82 -1.43 -39.35
C PRO A 345 -44.81 -2.40 -39.98
N THR A 346 -43.49 -2.16 -39.89
CA THR A 346 -42.44 -3.00 -40.48
C THR A 346 -41.59 -3.77 -39.45
N PHE A 347 -42.08 -3.96 -38.22
CA PHE A 347 -41.38 -4.78 -37.23
C PHE A 347 -41.44 -6.27 -37.59
N GLY A 348 -40.38 -6.74 -38.24
CA GLY A 348 -40.07 -8.13 -38.51
C GLY A 348 -38.55 -8.29 -38.64
N GLU A 349 -38.04 -9.39 -38.09
CA GLU A 349 -36.65 -9.88 -38.21
C GLU A 349 -35.59 -9.12 -37.38
N GLY A 350 -35.31 -9.64 -36.17
CA GLY A 350 -33.94 -9.74 -35.65
C GLY A 350 -33.18 -8.48 -35.24
N GLN A 351 -33.83 -7.41 -34.79
CA GLN A 351 -33.12 -6.26 -34.21
C GLN A 351 -33.39 -6.14 -32.71
N GLY A 352 -32.30 -6.02 -31.94
CA GLY A 352 -32.31 -5.79 -30.50
C GLY A 352 -33.20 -4.61 -30.10
N LEU A 353 -33.72 -4.67 -28.88
CA LEU A 353 -34.58 -3.63 -28.34
C LEU A 353 -33.85 -2.29 -28.37
N LEU A 354 -34.48 -1.27 -28.95
CA LEU A 354 -34.06 0.11 -28.77
C LEU A 354 -34.28 0.48 -27.30
N LEU A 355 -33.20 0.65 -26.53
CA LEU A 355 -33.23 1.43 -25.30
C LEU A 355 -33.56 2.88 -25.70
N VAL A 356 -34.82 3.27 -25.53
CA VAL A 356 -35.13 4.69 -25.40
C VAL A 356 -34.60 5.09 -24.02
N PRO A 357 -33.72 6.11 -23.88
CA PRO A 357 -33.28 6.57 -22.58
C PRO A 357 -34.54 6.97 -21.79
N GLY A 358 -34.86 6.17 -20.77
CA GLY A 358 -36.17 6.15 -20.16
C GLY A 358 -36.05 5.85 -18.69
N THR A 359 -35.78 6.93 -17.96
CA THR A 359 -35.76 7.09 -16.49
C THR A 359 -34.71 6.27 -15.76
N SER A 360 -33.71 6.99 -15.24
CA SER A 360 -33.03 6.67 -13.99
C SER A 360 -33.94 5.86 -13.08
N SER A 361 -33.48 4.72 -12.57
CA SER A 361 -34.00 4.27 -11.28
C SER A 361 -33.85 5.45 -10.31
N ASP A 362 -34.81 5.63 -9.40
CA ASP A 362 -34.72 6.69 -8.38
C ASP A 362 -33.50 6.47 -7.43
N ASN A 363 -32.71 5.40 -7.65
CA ASN A 363 -31.40 5.12 -7.09
C ASN A 363 -30.61 4.21 -8.07
N PRO A 364 -29.71 4.72 -8.93
CA PRO A 364 -28.88 3.88 -9.81
C PRO A 364 -27.91 3.08 -8.94
N ASN A 365 -27.86 1.75 -9.12
CA ASN A 365 -26.83 0.96 -8.46
C ASN A 365 -25.50 1.14 -9.22
N PRO A 366 -24.51 1.86 -8.68
CA PRO A 366 -23.26 2.14 -9.38
C PRO A 366 -22.44 0.88 -9.67
N ILE A 367 -22.66 -0.23 -8.95
CA ILE A 367 -21.95 -1.50 -9.19
C ILE A 367 -22.62 -2.42 -10.22
N SER A 368 -23.76 -1.99 -10.79
CA SER A 368 -24.48 -2.80 -11.78
C SER A 368 -23.75 -2.86 -13.12
N GLU A 369 -23.85 -4.01 -13.79
CA GLU A 369 -23.23 -4.21 -15.10
C GLU A 369 -23.75 -3.24 -16.18
N GLY A 370 -24.95 -2.70 -16.01
CA GLY A 370 -25.52 -1.70 -16.91
C GLY A 370 -24.85 -0.34 -16.78
N GLU A 371 -24.71 0.17 -15.54
CA GLU A 371 -24.11 1.47 -15.29
C GLU A 371 -22.61 1.48 -15.64
N GLN A 372 -21.87 0.43 -15.27
CA GLN A 372 -20.44 0.30 -15.57
C GLN A 372 -20.16 0.15 -17.07
N PHE A 373 -20.99 -0.61 -17.78
CA PHE A 373 -20.88 -0.74 -19.24
C PHE A 373 -21.14 0.59 -19.96
N LEU A 374 -22.13 1.37 -19.50
CA LEU A 374 -22.41 2.72 -20.01
C LEU A 374 -21.30 3.71 -19.67
N ALA A 375 -20.61 3.54 -18.53
CA ALA A 375 -19.47 4.34 -18.13
C ALA A 375 -18.20 4.06 -18.95
N GLY A 376 -18.18 2.99 -19.75
CA GLY A 376 -17.09 2.63 -20.67
C GLY A 376 -16.14 1.54 -20.15
N TYR A 377 -16.54 0.79 -19.12
CA TYR A 377 -15.78 -0.34 -18.59
C TYR A 377 -16.16 -1.66 -19.28
N ILE A 378 -15.20 -2.58 -19.40
CA ILE A 378 -15.51 -4.01 -19.61
C ILE A 378 -16.14 -4.51 -18.33
N THR A 379 -17.37 -5.05 -18.41
CA THR A 379 -18.02 -5.58 -17.23
C THR A 379 -17.82 -7.08 -17.12
N VAL A 380 -17.58 -7.54 -15.90
CA VAL A 380 -17.41 -8.94 -15.55
C VAL A 380 -18.41 -9.30 -14.45
N THR A 381 -19.46 -10.01 -14.81
CA THR A 381 -20.53 -10.41 -13.88
C THR A 381 -20.43 -11.92 -13.60
N PRO A 382 -20.02 -12.32 -12.39
CA PRO A 382 -20.06 -13.73 -11.98
C PRO A 382 -21.49 -14.28 -11.93
N PHE A 383 -21.67 -15.53 -12.34
CA PHE A 383 -22.95 -16.24 -12.29
C PHE A 383 -22.77 -17.68 -11.84
N ASP A 384 -23.83 -18.26 -11.26
CA ASP A 384 -23.91 -19.66 -10.88
C ASP A 384 -25.05 -20.38 -11.63
N GLY A 385 -25.39 -21.59 -11.20
CA GLY A 385 -26.50 -22.36 -11.77
C GLY A 385 -27.90 -21.73 -11.62
N ASP A 386 -28.06 -20.64 -10.84
CA ASP A 386 -29.30 -19.88 -10.63
C ASP A 386 -29.19 -18.41 -11.08
N TRP A 387 -28.26 -18.11 -12.00
CA TRP A 387 -28.10 -16.82 -12.68
C TRP A 387 -27.55 -15.67 -11.82
N GLY A 388 -27.00 -15.93 -10.63
CA GLY A 388 -26.33 -14.90 -9.83
C GLY A 388 -25.51 -15.51 -8.70
N SER A 389 -24.22 -15.18 -8.63
CA SER A 389 -23.36 -15.65 -7.54
C SER A 389 -23.58 -14.84 -6.26
N ASN A 390 -23.22 -15.41 -5.11
CA ASN A 390 -23.21 -14.67 -3.85
C ASN A 390 -22.06 -13.64 -3.80
N GLN A 391 -22.08 -12.74 -2.82
CA GLN A 391 -21.08 -11.68 -2.64
C GLN A 391 -19.65 -12.22 -2.48
N SER A 392 -19.48 -13.30 -1.70
CA SER A 392 -18.17 -13.92 -1.46
C SER A 392 -17.54 -14.46 -2.76
N ASP A 393 -18.34 -15.07 -3.64
CA ASP A 393 -17.87 -15.55 -4.94
C ASP A 393 -17.46 -14.38 -5.86
N ARG A 394 -18.15 -13.23 -5.76
CA ARG A 394 -17.79 -12.03 -6.53
C ARG A 394 -16.47 -11.43 -6.06
N GLN A 395 -16.25 -11.36 -4.75
CA GLN A 395 -14.99 -10.90 -4.16
C GLN A 395 -13.81 -11.81 -4.57
N LEU A 396 -14.01 -13.13 -4.53
CA LEU A 396 -13.01 -14.10 -4.99
C LEU A 396 -12.63 -13.89 -6.46
N ILE A 397 -13.62 -13.70 -7.33
CA ILE A 397 -13.38 -13.49 -8.75
C ILE A 397 -12.74 -12.13 -9.01
N ALA A 398 -13.20 -11.06 -8.36
CA ALA A 398 -12.56 -9.75 -8.50
C ALA A 398 -11.08 -9.79 -8.10
N ALA A 399 -10.75 -10.50 -7.02
CA ALA A 399 -9.37 -10.72 -6.60
C ALA A 399 -8.53 -11.51 -7.62
N ASP A 400 -9.13 -12.48 -8.32
CA ASP A 400 -8.45 -13.28 -9.34
C ASP A 400 -8.27 -12.52 -10.68
N LEU A 401 -9.20 -11.62 -11.02
CA LEU A 401 -9.26 -10.89 -12.29
C LEU A 401 -8.38 -9.64 -12.36
N SER A 402 -8.01 -9.06 -11.22
CA SER A 402 -7.41 -7.72 -11.20
C SER A 402 -5.87 -7.71 -11.11
N GLN A 403 -5.22 -8.80 -10.70
CA GLN A 403 -3.83 -8.77 -10.15
C GLN A 403 -3.66 -7.78 -8.98
N VAL A 404 -4.76 -7.17 -8.55
CA VAL A 404 -4.82 -6.23 -7.43
C VAL A 404 -4.93 -7.08 -6.18
N LEU A 405 -4.08 -6.79 -5.21
CA LEU A 405 -4.25 -7.29 -3.86
C LEU A 405 -5.63 -6.85 -3.38
N PHE A 406 -6.46 -7.81 -3.03
CA PHE A 406 -7.82 -7.55 -2.65
C PHE A 406 -7.88 -7.51 -1.13
N GLY A 407 -8.56 -6.53 -0.56
CA GLY A 407 -8.59 -6.32 0.88
C GLY A 407 -8.28 -4.87 1.20
N ASP A 408 -8.93 -4.38 2.24
CA ASP A 408 -8.81 -2.99 2.68
C ASP A 408 -7.39 -2.73 3.20
N ALA A 409 -6.53 -2.13 2.37
CA ALA A 409 -5.23 -1.64 2.79
C ALA A 409 -5.37 -0.70 3.99
N ASP A 410 -4.39 -0.69 4.88
CA ASP A 410 -4.49 0.10 6.11
C ASP A 410 -3.17 0.76 6.47
N ASP A 411 -2.21 -0.05 6.91
CA ASP A 411 -1.01 0.45 7.54
C ASP A 411 0.24 -0.04 6.86
N PRO A 412 1.13 0.87 6.42
CA PRO A 412 2.44 0.52 5.91
C PRO A 412 3.51 0.60 7.00
N ALA A 413 4.53 -0.25 6.86
CA ALA A 413 5.78 -0.15 7.59
C ALA A 413 6.97 -0.29 6.62
N ILE A 414 8.01 0.52 6.81
CA ILE A 414 9.17 0.53 5.92
C ILE A 414 10.31 -0.26 6.55
N TRP A 415 10.62 -1.43 5.99
CA TRP A 415 11.77 -2.23 6.41
C TRP A 415 13.01 -1.90 5.57
N VAL A 416 14.03 -1.33 6.21
CA VAL A 416 15.30 -0.99 5.55
C VAL A 416 16.23 -2.20 5.54
N ASN A 417 16.56 -2.73 4.37
CA ASN A 417 17.49 -3.84 4.25
C ASN A 417 18.89 -3.44 4.78
N PRO A 418 19.53 -4.24 5.65
CA PRO A 418 20.79 -3.87 6.30
C PRO A 418 22.01 -3.90 5.36
N ASP A 419 21.94 -4.69 4.29
CA ASP A 419 23.06 -4.94 3.38
C ASP A 419 22.97 -4.13 2.09
N ASN A 420 21.74 -3.90 1.60
CA ASN A 420 21.48 -3.10 0.40
C ASN A 420 20.13 -2.39 0.48
N SER A 421 20.11 -1.07 0.65
CA SER A 421 18.87 -0.32 0.81
C SER A 421 17.94 -0.32 -0.42
N GLU A 422 18.43 -0.64 -1.63
CA GLU A 422 17.60 -0.89 -2.82
C GLU A 422 16.73 -2.15 -2.69
N GLN A 423 17.06 -3.04 -1.75
CA GLN A 423 16.33 -4.26 -1.46
C GLN A 423 15.42 -4.13 -0.23
N SER A 424 15.18 -2.89 0.22
CA SER A 424 14.21 -2.59 1.27
C SER A 424 12.80 -2.97 0.83
N LEU A 425 11.92 -3.17 1.80
CA LEU A 425 10.54 -3.60 1.57
C LEU A 425 9.57 -2.64 2.24
N ILE A 426 8.40 -2.50 1.64
CA ILE A 426 7.21 -2.01 2.32
C ILE A 426 6.44 -3.22 2.79
N ILE A 427 6.09 -3.28 4.08
CA ILE A 427 5.28 -4.33 4.68
C ILE A 427 3.97 -3.68 5.05
N ALA A 428 2.85 -4.21 4.57
CA ALA A 428 1.57 -3.58 4.79
C ALA A 428 0.47 -4.57 5.13
N THR A 429 -0.49 -4.09 5.92
CA THR A 429 -1.70 -4.82 6.26
C THR A 429 -2.78 -4.62 5.21
N LEU A 430 -3.56 -5.69 5.01
CA LEU A 430 -4.90 -5.63 4.44
C LEU A 430 -5.85 -6.06 5.58
N LYS A 431 -6.74 -5.17 6.05
CA LYS A 431 -7.60 -5.34 7.26
C LYS A 431 -8.34 -6.66 7.29
N ASP A 432 -8.69 -7.20 6.12
CA ASP A 432 -9.39 -8.48 5.97
C ASP A 432 -8.58 -9.56 5.24
N GLY A 433 -7.30 -9.30 4.93
CA GLY A 433 -6.48 -10.18 4.12
C GLY A 433 -5.24 -10.71 4.78
N GLY A 434 -4.66 -10.01 5.74
CA GLY A 434 -3.40 -10.40 6.37
C GLY A 434 -2.30 -9.40 6.05
N LEU A 435 -1.10 -9.89 5.72
CA LEU A 435 0.05 -9.06 5.35
C LEU A 435 0.45 -9.24 3.88
N VAL A 436 0.98 -8.18 3.30
CA VAL A 436 1.67 -8.21 2.00
C VAL A 436 2.96 -7.43 2.10
N THR A 437 3.98 -7.87 1.37
CA THR A 437 5.22 -7.11 1.23
C THR A 437 5.45 -6.69 -0.21
N PHE A 438 5.98 -5.50 -0.39
CA PHE A 438 6.22 -4.86 -1.68
C PHE A 438 7.69 -4.44 -1.82
N ASN A 439 8.15 -4.45 -3.06
CA ASN A 439 9.38 -3.80 -3.49
C ASN A 439 9.20 -2.28 -3.57
N LEU A 440 10.31 -1.55 -3.69
CA LEU A 440 10.31 -0.09 -3.86
C LEU A 440 9.63 0.38 -5.16
N ASP A 441 9.52 -0.48 -6.17
CA ASP A 441 8.79 -0.23 -7.41
C ASP A 441 7.27 -0.50 -7.29
N GLY A 442 6.78 -0.84 -6.09
CA GLY A 442 5.38 -1.17 -5.83
C GLY A 442 4.98 -2.61 -6.20
N SER A 443 5.87 -3.41 -6.76
CA SER A 443 5.57 -4.82 -7.08
C SER A 443 5.53 -5.69 -5.83
N VAL A 444 4.61 -6.66 -5.80
CA VAL A 444 4.51 -7.61 -4.68
C VAL A 444 5.76 -8.49 -4.58
N ASN A 445 6.39 -8.48 -3.40
CA ASN A 445 7.51 -9.36 -3.05
C ASN A 445 7.03 -10.67 -2.40
N GLN A 446 6.04 -10.61 -1.52
CA GLN A 446 5.48 -11.77 -0.84
C GLN A 446 4.02 -11.48 -0.45
N ASP A 447 3.12 -12.35 -0.88
CA ASP A 447 1.71 -12.35 -0.48
C ASP A 447 1.54 -13.33 0.70
N LEU A 448 1.26 -12.80 1.89
CA LEU A 448 0.96 -13.57 3.11
C LEU A 448 -0.54 -13.54 3.44
N THR A 449 -1.39 -13.26 2.44
CA THR A 449 -2.83 -13.22 2.66
C THR A 449 -3.46 -14.60 2.78
N VAL A 450 -4.51 -14.71 3.60
CA VAL A 450 -5.30 -15.94 3.74
C VAL A 450 -6.64 -15.80 3.01
N ARG A 451 -6.87 -16.72 2.06
CA ARG A 451 -8.07 -16.73 1.21
C ARG A 451 -9.02 -17.89 1.60
N PRO A 452 -10.36 -17.66 1.64
CA PRO A 452 -11.05 -16.40 1.36
C PRO A 452 -10.76 -15.33 2.44
N TYR A 453 -10.77 -14.07 2.02
CA TYR A 453 -10.62 -12.89 2.88
C TYR A 453 -11.64 -12.91 4.04
N GLY A 454 -11.25 -12.32 5.17
CA GLY A 454 -12.02 -12.27 6.42
C GLY A 454 -11.72 -13.40 7.40
N ASN A 455 -10.83 -14.35 7.06
CA ASN A 455 -10.34 -15.35 8.01
C ASN A 455 -9.22 -14.84 8.91
N GLU A 456 -8.47 -13.85 8.45
CA GLU A 456 -7.48 -13.11 9.22
C GLU A 456 -7.87 -11.64 9.17
N ARG A 457 -7.64 -10.93 10.29
CA ARG A 457 -8.04 -9.53 10.42
C ARG A 457 -6.92 -8.71 11.05
N TYR A 458 -5.90 -8.38 10.27
CA TYR A 458 -4.75 -7.62 10.77
C TYR A 458 -4.94 -6.13 10.54
N ASN A 459 -4.84 -5.31 11.58
CA ASN A 459 -5.09 -3.86 11.47
C ASN A 459 -3.81 -3.10 11.11
N ASN A 460 -2.91 -2.93 12.08
CA ASN A 460 -1.68 -2.16 11.92
C ASN A 460 -0.45 -3.07 11.97
N VAL A 461 0.66 -2.60 11.40
CA VAL A 461 1.95 -3.31 11.41
C VAL A 461 3.09 -2.35 11.71
N ASP A 462 4.02 -2.77 12.57
CA ASP A 462 5.25 -2.00 12.85
C ASP A 462 6.44 -2.92 13.11
N LEU A 463 7.65 -2.37 13.16
CA LEU A 463 8.91 -3.10 13.07
C LEU A 463 9.81 -2.96 14.31
N ILE A 464 10.26 -4.09 14.84
CA ILE A 464 11.41 -4.13 15.75
C ILE A 464 12.67 -4.46 14.96
N TYR A 465 13.65 -3.57 15.04
CA TYR A 465 14.96 -3.77 14.44
C TYR A 465 15.95 -4.38 15.44
N GLY A 466 16.72 -5.39 15.00
CA GLY A 466 17.83 -5.94 15.80
C GLY A 466 17.43 -6.75 17.03
N PHE A 467 16.27 -7.40 17.04
CA PHE A 467 15.81 -8.27 18.14
C PHE A 467 16.72 -9.49 18.35
N ASP A 468 17.06 -9.78 19.61
CA ASP A 468 17.88 -10.95 19.97
C ASP A 468 17.01 -12.20 20.17
N LEU A 469 16.85 -12.99 19.10
CA LEU A 469 16.16 -14.28 19.13
C LEU A 469 17.14 -15.41 19.50
N ASN A 470 17.48 -15.51 20.79
CA ASN A 470 18.38 -16.52 21.36
C ASN A 470 19.80 -16.55 20.75
N GLY A 471 20.40 -15.37 20.58
CA GLY A 471 21.73 -15.17 20.00
C GLY A 471 21.72 -14.99 18.48
N LYS A 472 20.54 -15.02 17.84
CA LYS A 472 20.35 -14.63 16.44
C LYS A 472 19.68 -13.26 16.40
N ILE A 473 20.40 -12.25 15.92
CA ILE A 473 19.84 -10.93 15.67
C ILE A 473 18.92 -11.01 14.44
N VAL A 474 17.67 -10.63 14.60
CA VAL A 474 16.64 -10.63 13.56
C VAL A 474 15.85 -9.32 13.62
N ASP A 475 15.35 -8.85 12.49
CA ASP A 475 14.30 -7.82 12.51
C ASP A 475 12.94 -8.52 12.50
N LEU A 476 11.96 -7.92 13.17
CA LEU A 476 10.60 -8.43 13.30
C LEU A 476 9.60 -7.47 12.67
N ALA A 477 8.61 -8.02 11.97
CA ALA A 477 7.35 -7.34 11.67
C ALA A 477 6.28 -7.86 12.63
N ILE A 478 5.48 -6.96 13.20
CA ILE A 478 4.48 -7.28 14.22
C ILE A 478 3.17 -6.61 13.81
N ALA A 479 2.12 -7.41 13.68
CA ALA A 479 0.78 -6.92 13.37
C ALA A 479 -0.21 -7.25 14.50
N SER A 480 -1.21 -6.39 14.69
CA SER A 480 -2.36 -6.71 15.54
C SER A 480 -3.24 -7.75 14.88
N ASP A 481 -3.75 -8.69 15.67
CA ASP A 481 -4.71 -9.69 15.20
C ASP A 481 -6.06 -9.43 15.85
N ARG A 482 -6.95 -8.76 15.11
CA ARG A 482 -8.32 -8.49 15.59
C ARG A 482 -9.10 -9.78 15.77
N GLN A 483 -8.92 -10.73 14.85
CA GLN A 483 -9.66 -11.99 14.86
C GLN A 483 -9.38 -12.81 16.13
N ASN A 484 -8.15 -12.76 16.63
CA ASN A 484 -7.72 -13.49 17.83
C ASN A 484 -7.43 -12.59 19.05
N ASP A 485 -7.72 -11.28 18.99
CA ASP A 485 -7.46 -10.28 20.04
C ASP A 485 -6.01 -10.29 20.57
N THR A 486 -5.05 -10.53 19.68
CA THR A 486 -3.62 -10.77 19.99
C THR A 486 -2.69 -10.11 18.97
N LEU A 487 -1.53 -10.72 18.71
CA LEU A 487 -0.47 -10.25 17.83
C LEU A 487 0.03 -11.42 16.99
N VAL A 488 0.43 -11.13 15.76
CA VAL A 488 1.21 -12.05 14.93
C VAL A 488 2.57 -11.43 14.63
N ILE A 489 3.62 -12.26 14.66
CA ILE A 489 5.01 -11.83 14.63
C ILE A 489 5.78 -12.61 13.56
N TRP A 490 6.47 -11.90 12.66
CA TRP A 490 7.31 -12.48 11.62
C TRP A 490 8.75 -12.04 11.77
N ALA A 491 9.69 -12.96 11.60
CA ALA A 491 11.09 -12.64 11.41
C ALA A 491 11.37 -12.38 9.93
N ILE A 492 12.13 -11.32 9.64
CA ILE A 492 12.50 -10.90 8.29
C ILE A 492 13.88 -11.45 7.97
N ASP A 493 14.00 -12.21 6.87
CA ASP A 493 15.29 -12.70 6.38
C ASP A 493 15.89 -11.67 5.39
N PRO A 494 17.04 -11.05 5.68
CA PRO A 494 17.58 -9.97 4.86
C PRO A 494 18.15 -10.41 3.51
N GLU A 495 18.52 -11.69 3.37
CA GLU A 495 19.08 -12.22 2.11
C GLU A 495 17.97 -12.60 1.13
N THR A 496 16.93 -13.27 1.62
CA THR A 496 15.80 -13.73 0.79
C THR A 496 14.67 -12.71 0.71
N ARG A 497 14.64 -11.75 1.65
CA ARG A 497 13.59 -10.74 1.82
C ARG A 497 12.21 -11.37 2.05
N GLN A 498 12.17 -12.53 2.71
CA GLN A 498 10.94 -13.24 3.03
C GLN A 498 10.66 -13.14 4.53
N LEU A 499 9.40 -12.98 4.88
CA LEU A 499 8.88 -13.02 6.24
C LEU A 499 8.54 -14.46 6.60
N THR A 500 8.98 -14.90 7.78
CA THR A 500 8.64 -16.21 8.36
C THR A 500 8.01 -15.99 9.72
N GLU A 501 6.82 -16.55 9.94
CA GLU A 501 6.12 -16.41 11.22
C GLU A 501 6.91 -17.07 12.36
N VAL A 502 7.05 -16.34 13.46
CA VAL A 502 7.72 -16.77 14.70
C VAL A 502 6.82 -16.56 15.93
N THR A 503 5.52 -16.37 15.74
CA THR A 503 4.53 -16.25 16.82
C THR A 503 4.56 -17.46 17.74
N ALA A 504 4.59 -17.22 19.06
CA ALA A 504 4.51 -18.30 20.04
C ALA A 504 3.07 -18.77 20.26
N ALA A 505 2.93 -20.05 20.64
CA ALA A 505 1.62 -20.70 20.78
C ALA A 505 0.71 -20.10 21.87
N ASP A 506 1.25 -19.32 22.80
CA ASP A 506 0.46 -18.59 23.80
C ASP A 506 -0.27 -17.37 23.23
N LEU A 507 0.23 -16.80 22.13
CA LEU A 507 -0.44 -15.74 21.38
C LEU A 507 -1.45 -16.32 20.37
N SER A 508 -1.25 -17.55 19.91
CA SER A 508 -2.18 -18.24 19.00
C SER A 508 -3.32 -18.97 19.74
N ASP A 509 -3.45 -18.82 21.07
CA ASP A 509 -4.54 -19.41 21.85
C ASP A 509 -5.80 -18.56 21.66
N PRO A 510 -6.92 -19.10 21.15
CA PRO A 510 -8.16 -18.35 20.93
C PRO A 510 -8.84 -17.89 22.23
N THR A 511 -8.29 -18.21 23.40
CA THR A 511 -8.72 -17.68 24.70
C THR A 511 -7.77 -16.62 25.26
N ALA A 512 -6.66 -16.35 24.57
CA ALA A 512 -5.78 -15.23 24.88
C ALA A 512 -6.46 -13.92 24.48
N SER A 513 -6.18 -12.88 25.25
CA SER A 513 -6.65 -11.51 24.99
C SER A 513 -5.64 -10.57 25.62
N ILE A 514 -5.22 -9.55 24.86
CA ILE A 514 -4.29 -8.52 25.33
C ILE A 514 -4.88 -7.77 26.53
N PHE A 515 -6.20 -7.55 26.54
CA PHE A 515 -6.92 -6.79 27.56
C PHE A 515 -7.53 -7.67 28.68
N GLY A 516 -7.22 -8.98 28.68
CA GLY A 516 -7.27 -9.85 29.85
C GLY A 516 -8.50 -10.75 30.00
N ILE A 517 -9.58 -10.52 29.25
CA ILE A 517 -10.71 -11.45 29.10
C ILE A 517 -11.26 -11.28 27.69
N ASP A 518 -11.20 -12.33 26.87
CA ASP A 518 -11.99 -12.41 25.64
C ASP A 518 -13.48 -12.50 26.02
N ASP A 519 -14.18 -11.38 25.89
CA ASP A 519 -15.64 -11.28 26.04
C ASP A 519 -16.37 -11.45 24.70
N GLY A 520 -15.63 -11.77 23.64
CA GLY A 520 -16.12 -11.92 22.27
C GLY A 520 -16.03 -10.64 21.44
N GLU A 521 -15.50 -9.53 21.98
CA GLU A 521 -15.49 -8.23 21.32
C GLU A 521 -14.23 -7.95 20.46
N GLN A 522 -13.22 -8.83 20.45
CA GLN A 522 -12.09 -8.83 19.48
C GLN A 522 -11.49 -7.42 19.24
N THR A 523 -10.75 -6.91 20.24
CA THR A 523 -10.50 -5.48 20.43
C THR A 523 -9.08 -4.98 20.11
N ALA A 524 -8.10 -5.83 19.84
CA ALA A 524 -6.76 -5.41 19.42
C ALA A 524 -6.83 -4.57 18.12
N TYR A 525 -6.18 -3.41 18.06
CA TYR A 525 -6.37 -2.46 16.94
C TYR A 525 -5.05 -1.83 16.47
N GLY A 526 -4.77 -0.57 16.78
CA GLY A 526 -3.52 0.11 16.51
C GLY A 526 -2.29 -0.59 17.11
N VAL A 527 -1.13 -0.48 16.45
CA VAL A 527 0.16 -1.04 16.90
C VAL A 527 1.26 0.00 16.77
N ALA A 528 2.16 0.05 17.77
CA ALA A 528 3.45 0.74 17.64
C ALA A 528 4.52 0.00 18.46
N THR A 529 5.74 -0.04 17.96
CA THR A 529 6.84 -0.79 18.56
C THR A 529 7.90 0.11 19.17
N TYR A 530 8.60 -0.40 20.18
CA TYR A 530 9.60 0.36 20.93
C TYR A 530 10.72 -0.55 21.39
N THR A 531 11.96 -0.23 21.03
CA THR A 531 13.13 -0.83 21.70
C THR A 531 13.64 0.16 22.72
N SER A 532 13.54 -0.17 24.01
CA SER A 532 14.01 0.73 25.07
C SER A 532 15.50 0.98 24.90
N PRO A 533 15.94 2.23 24.67
CA PRO A 533 17.36 2.53 24.61
C PRO A 533 18.03 2.36 25.98
N SER A 534 17.24 2.37 27.06
CA SER A 534 17.72 2.25 28.44
C SER A 534 18.03 0.80 28.86
N SER A 535 17.18 -0.17 28.45
CA SER A 535 17.34 -1.58 28.81
C SER A 535 17.77 -2.47 27.65
N GLY A 536 17.48 -2.06 26.40
CA GLY A 536 17.59 -2.88 25.20
C GLY A 536 16.42 -3.84 25.00
N ASP A 537 15.41 -3.82 25.87
CA ASP A 537 14.24 -4.69 25.77
C ASP A 537 13.26 -4.14 24.72
N ALA A 538 12.59 -5.05 24.00
CA ALA A 538 11.62 -4.71 22.97
C ALA A 538 10.19 -4.78 23.51
N TYR A 539 9.39 -3.79 23.13
CA TYR A 539 8.00 -3.63 23.52
C TYR A 539 7.12 -3.37 22.31
N VAL A 540 5.85 -3.69 22.47
CA VAL A 540 4.78 -3.35 21.52
C VAL A 540 3.62 -2.73 22.28
N PHE A 541 3.11 -1.63 21.75
CA PHE A 541 1.90 -0.97 22.20
C PHE A 541 0.76 -1.40 21.31
N VAL A 542 -0.37 -1.76 21.91
CA VAL A 542 -1.57 -2.18 21.20
C VAL A 542 -2.77 -1.42 21.76
N SER A 543 -3.53 -0.75 20.90
CA SER A 543 -4.72 -0.03 21.33
C SER A 543 -5.96 -0.92 21.35
N GLN A 544 -6.99 -0.44 22.04
CA GLN A 544 -8.29 -1.10 22.15
C GLN A 544 -9.31 -0.42 21.24
N ARG A 545 -9.85 -1.16 20.25
CA ARG A 545 -10.99 -0.77 19.40
C ARG A 545 -12.21 -0.42 20.27
N GLU A 546 -12.91 0.66 19.93
CA GLU A 546 -14.03 1.23 20.72
C GLU A 546 -13.70 1.51 22.22
N GLY A 547 -12.42 1.40 22.58
CA GLY A 547 -11.89 1.52 23.93
C GLY A 547 -11.09 2.80 24.12
N ASN A 548 -10.49 2.98 25.28
CA ASN A 548 -9.63 4.14 25.57
C ASN A 548 -8.28 3.72 26.16
N GLN A 549 -7.92 2.47 25.95
CA GLN A 549 -6.78 1.81 26.57
C GLN A 549 -5.72 1.49 25.51
N ILE A 550 -4.47 1.56 25.93
CA ILE A 550 -3.32 1.09 25.16
C ILE A 550 -2.54 0.14 26.06
N ALA A 551 -2.44 -1.13 25.70
CA ALA A 551 -1.61 -2.10 26.40
C ALA A 551 -0.17 -1.99 25.91
N GLN A 552 0.80 -2.05 26.81
CA GLN A 552 2.20 -2.21 26.49
C GLN A 552 2.63 -3.63 26.86
N LEU A 553 3.16 -4.36 25.89
CA LEU A 553 3.61 -5.74 26.03
C LEU A 553 5.12 -5.82 25.82
N GLU A 554 5.81 -6.57 26.66
CA GLU A 554 7.22 -6.95 26.51
C GLU A 554 7.33 -8.16 25.59
N LEU A 555 8.21 -8.11 24.58
CA LEU A 555 8.49 -9.22 23.68
C LEU A 555 9.57 -10.14 24.28
N ILE A 556 9.32 -11.45 24.24
CA ILE A 556 10.14 -12.46 24.92
C ILE A 556 10.55 -13.53 23.92
N ALA A 557 11.86 -13.65 23.68
CA ALA A 557 12.43 -14.73 22.87
C ALA A 557 12.32 -16.07 23.62
N ASN A 558 11.66 -17.05 23.00
CA ASN A 558 11.51 -18.39 23.56
C ASN A 558 12.61 -19.33 23.06
N PRO A 559 13.06 -20.32 23.87
CA PRO A 559 14.12 -21.25 23.48
C PRO A 559 13.85 -22.10 22.22
N ASP A 560 12.60 -22.19 21.76
CA ASP A 560 12.21 -22.91 20.54
C ASP A 560 12.28 -22.07 19.26
N GLY A 561 12.69 -20.80 19.38
CA GLY A 561 12.81 -19.87 18.26
C GLY A 561 11.53 -19.07 17.96
N THR A 562 10.54 -19.12 18.84
CA THR A 562 9.33 -18.28 18.77
C THR A 562 9.44 -17.03 19.66
N VAL A 563 8.50 -16.10 19.53
CA VAL A 563 8.39 -14.87 20.31
C VAL A 563 7.02 -14.83 21.00
N SER A 564 7.04 -14.74 22.33
CA SER A 564 5.84 -14.45 23.14
C SER A 564 5.75 -12.97 23.46
N ALA A 565 4.57 -12.50 23.90
CA ALA A 565 4.37 -11.14 24.38
C ALA A 565 3.65 -11.15 25.74
N LYS A 566 4.01 -10.22 26.62
CA LYS A 566 3.42 -10.12 27.95
C LYS A 566 3.11 -8.69 28.33
N THR A 567 1.86 -8.39 28.68
CA THR A 567 1.45 -7.07 29.17
C THR A 567 2.21 -6.68 30.45
N VAL A 568 2.91 -5.54 30.38
CA VAL A 568 3.69 -4.95 31.50
C VAL A 568 3.07 -3.67 32.03
N ARG A 569 2.33 -2.94 31.18
CA ARG A 569 1.67 -1.68 31.52
C ARG A 569 0.41 -1.50 30.68
N THR A 570 -0.57 -0.75 31.19
CA THR A 570 -1.73 -0.30 30.42
C THR A 570 -1.87 1.20 30.63
N LEU A 571 -1.94 1.94 29.52
CA LEU A 571 -2.16 3.38 29.45
C LEU A 571 -3.64 3.63 29.17
N SER A 572 -4.11 4.84 29.49
CA SER A 572 -5.48 5.24 29.15
C SER A 572 -5.63 6.75 29.11
N ALA A 573 -6.47 7.24 28.21
CA ALA A 573 -6.92 8.64 28.19
C ALA A 573 -8.34 8.79 28.76
N PRO A 574 -8.77 9.99 29.19
CA PRO A 574 -10.13 10.22 29.66
C PRO A 574 -11.18 9.93 28.58
N LYS A 575 -12.25 9.21 28.93
CA LYS A 575 -13.39 8.93 28.02
C LYS A 575 -14.30 10.13 27.77
N ASN A 576 -14.16 11.20 28.55
CA ASN A 576 -15.23 11.94 29.24
C ASN A 576 -16.49 12.42 28.49
N ASP A 577 -16.61 12.31 27.16
CA ASP A 577 -17.86 12.60 26.40
C ASP A 577 -17.91 11.91 25.01
N LEU A 578 -17.01 10.97 24.70
CA LEU A 578 -16.90 10.35 23.36
C LEU A 578 -17.72 9.06 23.25
N GLU A 579 -18.40 8.89 22.11
CA GLU A 579 -19.13 7.65 21.80
C GLU A 579 -18.14 6.51 21.50
N ASN A 580 -17.11 6.79 20.69
CA ASN A 580 -16.00 5.88 20.39
C ASN A 580 -14.65 6.54 20.76
N PRO A 581 -14.10 6.27 21.95
CA PRO A 581 -12.84 6.90 22.41
C PRO A 581 -11.58 6.19 21.88
N GLN A 582 -11.66 5.50 20.74
CA GLN A 582 -10.63 4.58 20.26
C GLN A 582 -9.36 5.28 19.79
N PHE A 583 -8.26 4.53 19.83
CA PHE A 583 -6.97 4.94 19.29
C PHE A 583 -6.62 4.02 18.13
N GLU A 584 -6.10 4.58 17.04
CA GLU A 584 -5.63 3.81 15.88
C GLU A 584 -4.16 4.16 15.60
N GLY A 585 -3.90 5.30 14.96
CA GLY A 585 -2.55 5.74 14.65
C GLY A 585 -1.67 5.92 15.88
N MET A 586 -0.56 5.18 15.93
CA MET A 586 0.41 5.26 17.00
C MET A 586 1.84 5.20 16.47
N VAL A 587 2.76 5.91 17.12
CA VAL A 587 4.19 5.83 16.83
C VAL A 587 5.00 6.10 18.08
N VAL A 588 6.12 5.40 18.25
CA VAL A 588 7.05 5.66 19.35
C VAL A 588 8.34 6.27 18.83
N ASP A 589 8.73 7.38 19.43
CA ASP A 589 10.03 7.99 19.23
C ASP A 589 11.13 7.14 19.88
N GLN A 590 11.96 6.51 19.06
CA GLN A 590 13.00 5.58 19.50
C GLN A 590 14.17 6.28 20.22
N GLU A 591 14.33 7.60 20.11
CA GLU A 591 15.43 8.35 20.78
C GLU A 591 14.96 9.23 21.94
N LEU A 592 13.69 9.63 21.97
CA LEU A 592 13.11 10.41 23.06
C LEU A 592 12.35 9.55 24.09
N GLY A 593 11.87 8.36 23.67
CA GLY A 593 11.06 7.49 24.51
C GLY A 593 9.65 8.03 24.71
N ASP A 594 9.09 8.69 23.69
CA ASP A 594 7.75 9.27 23.67
C ASP A 594 6.84 8.46 22.75
N LEU A 595 5.73 7.94 23.27
CA LEU A 595 4.64 7.36 22.50
C LEU A 595 3.66 8.46 22.11
N TYR A 596 3.40 8.61 20.82
CA TYR A 596 2.31 9.41 20.29
C TYR A 596 1.17 8.48 19.88
N ALA A 597 -0.06 8.82 20.27
CA ALA A 597 -1.25 8.02 19.99
C ALA A 597 -2.43 8.93 19.61
N ALA A 598 -2.96 8.75 18.40
CA ALA A 598 -4.10 9.47 17.88
C ALA A 598 -5.38 8.83 18.41
N GLN A 599 -6.18 9.62 19.13
CA GLN A 599 -7.55 9.27 19.48
C GLN A 599 -8.45 9.96 18.47
N GLU A 600 -8.99 9.20 17.51
CA GLU A 600 -9.63 9.66 16.25
C GLU A 600 -10.47 10.93 16.41
N GLN A 601 -11.44 10.89 17.33
CA GLN A 601 -12.40 11.98 17.54
C GLN A 601 -11.97 13.02 18.59
N ARG A 602 -10.73 12.95 19.07
CA ARG A 602 -10.22 13.82 20.15
C ARG A 602 -8.93 14.56 19.81
N GLY A 603 -7.94 13.87 19.26
CA GLY A 603 -6.62 14.45 18.97
C GLY A 603 -5.47 13.54 19.39
N ILE A 604 -4.27 14.10 19.34
CA ILE A 604 -3.03 13.34 19.52
C ILE A 604 -2.58 13.44 20.98
N TRP A 605 -2.39 12.29 21.60
CA TRP A 605 -1.86 12.15 22.95
C TRP A 605 -0.39 11.79 22.93
N LYS A 606 0.35 12.27 23.92
CA LYS A 606 1.75 11.97 24.17
C LYS A 606 1.89 11.27 25.53
N PHE A 607 2.51 10.09 25.54
CA PHE A 607 2.82 9.29 26.73
C PHE A 607 4.31 8.97 26.79
N LEU A 608 4.83 8.67 27.97
CA LEU A 608 6.19 8.14 28.10
C LEU A 608 6.21 6.64 27.76
N ALA A 609 7.12 6.21 26.89
CA ALA A 609 7.19 4.83 26.38
C ALA A 609 7.82 3.83 27.35
N GLU A 610 8.69 4.27 28.26
CA GLU A 610 9.32 3.38 29.24
C GLU A 610 8.29 2.66 30.16
N PRO A 611 8.40 1.34 30.40
CA PRO A 611 7.36 0.54 31.05
C PRO A 611 7.10 0.91 32.52
N ASN A 612 8.05 1.60 33.16
CA ASN A 612 7.93 2.06 34.55
C ASN A 612 7.61 3.56 34.66
N ALA A 613 7.41 4.25 33.53
CA ALA A 613 7.10 5.67 33.53
C ALA A 613 5.64 5.96 33.93
N ASP A 614 5.37 7.22 34.27
CA ASP A 614 4.03 7.70 34.59
C ASP A 614 3.08 7.37 33.40
N PRO A 615 1.93 6.71 33.65
CA PRO A 615 1.00 6.32 32.59
C PRO A 615 0.10 7.48 32.11
N THR A 616 0.24 8.68 32.67
CA THR A 616 -0.58 9.85 32.31
C THR A 616 -0.16 10.40 30.94
N GLY A 617 -1.13 10.56 30.05
CA GLY A 617 -0.93 11.20 28.74
C GLY A 617 -1.17 12.70 28.79
N GLU A 618 -0.44 13.44 27.95
CA GLU A 618 -0.64 14.85 27.63
C GLU A 618 -1.31 14.96 26.25
N LEU A 619 -2.38 15.74 26.13
CA LEU A 619 -3.02 16.01 24.84
C LEU A 619 -2.25 17.15 24.16
N ILE A 620 -1.57 16.86 23.05
CA ILE A 620 -0.69 17.82 22.37
C ILE A 620 -1.38 18.55 21.20
N GLU A 621 -2.40 17.94 20.59
CA GLU A 621 -3.25 18.55 19.57
C GLU A 621 -4.69 18.06 19.71
N VAL A 622 -5.66 18.89 19.33
CA VAL A 622 -7.10 18.60 19.42
C VAL A 622 -7.71 18.57 18.02
N VAL A 623 -8.46 17.52 17.69
CA VAL A 623 -9.24 17.52 16.44
C VAL A 623 -10.41 18.50 16.53
N THR A 624 -10.72 19.18 15.44
CA THR A 624 -11.88 20.09 15.41
C THR A 624 -12.72 19.86 14.14
N PRO A 625 -14.07 19.79 14.24
CA PRO A 625 -14.93 19.53 13.08
C PRO A 625 -14.89 20.59 11.96
N GLU A 626 -14.34 21.77 12.23
CA GLU A 626 -14.17 22.88 11.28
C GLU A 626 -12.67 23.11 10.96
N GLY A 627 -11.86 22.03 11.03
CA GLY A 627 -10.40 21.98 11.22
C GLY A 627 -9.53 23.06 10.58
N ASN A 628 -8.58 23.61 11.35
CA ASN A 628 -7.42 24.37 10.85
C ASN A 628 -6.10 23.55 10.91
N VAL A 629 -6.10 22.36 11.53
CA VAL A 629 -4.91 21.52 11.78
C VAL A 629 -5.22 20.04 11.52
N ILE A 630 -6.13 19.44 12.28
CA ILE A 630 -6.63 18.07 12.07
C ILE A 630 -8.16 18.06 12.06
N THR A 631 -8.73 17.52 11.00
CA THR A 631 -10.15 17.22 10.84
C THR A 631 -10.37 15.73 11.14
N PRO A 632 -11.29 15.37 12.05
CA PRO A 632 -11.47 13.98 12.42
C PRO A 632 -11.90 13.13 11.22
N ASP A 633 -11.39 11.92 11.08
CA ASP A 633 -10.61 11.19 12.10
C ASP A 633 -9.08 11.42 12.03
N ALA A 634 -8.43 11.44 13.20
CA ALA A 634 -6.98 11.51 13.33
C ALA A 634 -6.41 10.09 13.28
N GLU A 635 -5.70 9.77 12.19
CA GLU A 635 -5.28 8.40 11.87
C GLU A 635 -3.76 8.23 12.00
N GLY A 636 -3.13 7.56 11.04
CA GLY A 636 -1.73 7.15 11.02
C GLY A 636 -0.77 8.24 11.48
N LEU A 637 0.07 7.88 12.45
CA LEU A 637 1.13 8.73 12.97
C LEU A 637 2.48 8.17 12.57
N THR A 638 3.41 9.03 12.15
CA THR A 638 4.78 8.60 11.83
C THR A 638 5.81 9.68 12.15
N ILE A 639 7.07 9.28 12.38
CA ILE A 639 8.14 10.19 12.79
C ILE A 639 9.26 10.21 11.75
N TYR A 640 9.52 11.40 11.22
CA TYR A 640 10.74 11.70 10.48
C TYR A 640 11.85 12.11 11.45
N TYR A 641 12.99 11.41 11.40
CA TYR A 641 14.14 11.67 12.27
C TYR A 641 15.17 12.57 11.57
N GLY A 642 15.48 13.71 12.17
CA GLY A 642 16.58 14.60 11.79
C GLY A 642 17.74 14.58 12.79
N ALA A 643 18.84 15.24 12.42
CA ALA A 643 20.03 15.38 13.27
C ALA A 643 19.71 16.05 14.61
N ASN A 644 20.44 15.66 15.66
CA ASN A 644 20.36 16.30 16.98
C ASN A 644 18.93 16.33 17.55
N ARG A 645 18.16 15.27 17.32
CA ARG A 645 16.76 15.10 17.79
C ARG A 645 15.76 16.08 17.20
N THR A 646 16.11 16.79 16.13
CA THR A 646 15.09 17.47 15.34
C THR A 646 14.34 16.44 14.50
N GLY A 647 13.27 16.89 13.87
CA GLY A 647 12.49 16.06 12.96
C GLY A 647 11.03 16.47 12.97
N TYR A 648 10.18 15.55 12.52
CA TYR A 648 8.77 15.82 12.35
C TYR A 648 7.91 14.66 12.82
N LEU A 649 6.81 14.98 13.50
CA LEU A 649 5.68 14.08 13.69
C LEU A 649 4.66 14.41 12.60
N LEU A 650 4.28 13.41 11.82
CA LEU A 650 3.26 13.51 10.78
C LEU A 650 2.00 12.81 11.29
N ALA A 651 0.84 13.38 10.97
CA ALA A 651 -0.46 12.81 11.26
C ALA A 651 -1.36 12.87 10.04
N SER A 652 -1.99 11.74 9.71
CA SER A 652 -3.09 11.73 8.73
C SER A 652 -4.33 12.39 9.35
N SER A 653 -4.87 13.37 8.63
CA SER A 653 -6.13 14.06 8.91
C SER A 653 -7.14 13.55 7.90
N GLN A 654 -7.77 12.42 8.21
CA GLN A 654 -8.57 11.65 7.25
C GLN A 654 -9.76 12.47 6.74
N GLY A 655 -10.45 13.18 7.64
CA GLY A 655 -11.68 13.91 7.32
C GLY A 655 -11.53 15.09 6.35
N ASP A 656 -10.31 15.52 6.06
CA ASP A 656 -10.02 16.48 4.98
C ASP A 656 -8.92 16.02 4.01
N SER A 657 -8.48 14.76 4.12
CA SER A 657 -7.45 14.15 3.28
C SER A 657 -6.15 14.96 3.24
N THR A 658 -5.72 15.44 4.41
CA THR A 658 -4.45 16.16 4.56
C THR A 658 -3.47 15.46 5.50
N PHE A 659 -2.19 15.78 5.37
CA PHE A 659 -1.15 15.37 6.31
C PHE A 659 -0.67 16.57 7.12
N ALA A 660 -1.01 16.60 8.42
CA ALA A 660 -0.56 17.62 9.35
C ALA A 660 0.85 17.31 9.86
N VAL A 661 1.71 18.33 9.93
CA VAL A 661 3.12 18.18 10.33
C VAL A 661 3.42 19.03 11.56
N PHE A 662 4.04 18.41 12.55
CA PHE A 662 4.48 19.02 13.79
C PHE A 662 5.99 18.84 13.94
N ARG A 663 6.67 19.75 14.65
CA ARG A 663 8.04 19.48 15.10
C ARG A 663 8.06 18.23 15.98
N ARG A 664 9.11 17.43 15.84
CA ARG A 664 9.37 16.29 16.73
C ARG A 664 9.80 16.78 18.11
N GLU A 665 10.66 17.79 18.17
CA GLU A 665 11.20 18.34 19.40
C GLU A 665 10.28 19.35 20.10
N GLY A 666 10.59 19.64 21.37
CA GLY A 666 9.91 20.68 22.15
C GLY A 666 8.48 20.31 22.49
N GLU A 667 7.56 21.27 22.30
CA GLU A 667 6.13 21.11 22.60
C GLU A 667 5.32 20.71 21.33
N ASN A 668 5.99 20.09 20.34
CA ASN A 668 5.38 19.62 19.08
C ASN A 668 4.63 20.71 18.29
N GLU A 669 5.31 21.82 17.96
CA GLU A 669 4.74 22.96 17.22
C GLU A 669 4.27 22.57 15.81
N TYR A 670 3.03 22.91 15.46
CA TYR A 670 2.45 22.72 14.12
C TYR A 670 3.13 23.60 13.06
N LEU A 671 3.46 22.99 11.91
CA LEU A 671 4.20 23.61 10.80
C LEU A 671 3.37 23.82 9.53
N GLY A 672 2.27 23.09 9.37
CA GLY A 672 1.39 23.15 8.21
C GLY A 672 0.81 21.78 7.85
N SER A 673 -0.12 21.77 6.89
CA SER A 673 -0.68 20.54 6.32
C SER A 673 -0.56 20.55 4.80
N ILE A 674 -0.44 19.37 4.20
CA ILE A 674 -0.42 19.21 2.74
C ILE A 674 -1.49 18.23 2.26
N VAL A 675 -1.90 18.39 1.01
CA VAL A 675 -2.64 17.38 0.24
C VAL A 675 -1.65 16.72 -0.71
N ILE A 676 -1.78 15.41 -0.91
CA ILE A 676 -1.04 14.68 -1.95
C ILE A 676 -1.98 14.54 -3.14
N ASP A 677 -1.68 15.27 -4.22
CA ASP A 677 -2.51 15.38 -5.44
C ASP A 677 -1.98 14.46 -6.56
N ASP A 678 -2.74 14.31 -7.63
CA ASP A 678 -2.39 13.45 -8.77
C ASP A 678 -1.02 13.83 -9.39
N GLY A 679 -0.22 12.82 -9.73
CA GLY A 679 1.11 13.02 -10.29
C GLY A 679 1.66 11.81 -11.05
N ASN A 680 2.34 12.04 -12.18
CA ASN A 680 3.01 11.00 -12.99
C ASN A 680 2.11 9.85 -13.45
N GLY A 681 0.80 10.09 -13.59
CA GLY A 681 -0.17 9.05 -13.96
C GLY A 681 -0.58 8.16 -12.78
N ILE A 682 -0.18 8.53 -11.56
CA ILE A 682 -0.66 7.99 -10.29
C ILE A 682 -1.63 9.04 -9.72
N ASP A 683 -2.75 8.57 -9.20
CA ASP A 683 -3.76 9.34 -8.47
C ASP A 683 -3.23 9.84 -7.11
N GLY A 684 -3.90 10.85 -6.56
CA GLY A 684 -3.60 11.43 -5.25
C GLY A 684 -3.89 10.49 -4.07
N VAL A 685 -3.98 11.06 -2.88
CA VAL A 685 -4.30 10.33 -1.65
C VAL A 685 -5.56 10.91 -1.05
N GLN A 686 -6.53 10.03 -0.77
CA GLN A 686 -7.76 10.37 -0.07
C GLN A 686 -8.02 9.40 1.07
N GLU A 687 -8.68 9.88 2.12
CA GLU A 687 -9.18 9.08 3.25
C GLU A 687 -8.10 8.18 3.90
N SER A 688 -6.83 8.63 3.89
CA SER A 688 -5.69 7.85 4.38
C SER A 688 -5.82 7.46 5.86
N ASP A 689 -5.66 6.16 6.12
CA ASP A 689 -5.49 5.57 7.46
C ASP A 689 -4.01 5.64 7.86
N GLY A 690 -3.22 4.62 7.54
CA GLY A 690 -1.82 4.49 7.95
C GLY A 690 -0.80 5.24 7.10
N ALA A 691 0.33 5.56 7.72
CA ALA A 691 1.45 6.21 7.06
C ALA A 691 2.78 5.84 7.74
N ALA A 692 3.84 5.71 6.95
CA ALA A 692 5.19 5.47 7.45
C ALA A 692 6.21 6.30 6.69
N VAL A 693 7.17 6.87 7.42
CA VAL A 693 8.28 7.63 6.84
C VAL A 693 9.62 7.08 7.29
N ILE A 694 10.57 7.03 6.36
CA ILE A 694 11.98 6.79 6.65
C ILE A 694 12.83 7.85 5.95
N ASN A 695 13.81 8.39 6.66
CA ASN A 695 14.73 9.38 6.10
C ASN A 695 15.90 8.73 5.33
N ILE A 696 16.14 7.42 5.50
CA ILE A 696 17.27 6.72 4.90
C ILE A 696 17.10 6.59 3.38
N PRO A 697 18.15 6.86 2.57
CA PRO A 697 18.15 6.65 1.13
C PRO A 697 17.87 5.19 0.77
N LEU A 698 16.80 4.97 0.01
CA LEU A 698 16.41 3.66 -0.50
C LEU A 698 16.72 3.59 -2.01
N GLY A 699 18.00 3.42 -2.32
CA GLY A 699 18.47 3.38 -3.70
C GLY A 699 18.42 4.71 -4.44
N SER A 700 18.47 4.63 -5.77
CA SER A 700 18.34 5.79 -6.65
C SER A 700 16.90 6.29 -6.81
N GLU A 701 15.91 5.45 -6.52
CA GLU A 701 14.49 5.81 -6.62
C GLU A 701 14.06 6.76 -5.50
N PHE A 702 14.54 6.53 -4.26
CA PHE A 702 14.22 7.37 -3.10
C PHE A 702 15.50 7.85 -2.38
N PRO A 703 16.29 8.74 -3.00
CA PRO A 703 17.61 9.14 -2.49
C PRO A 703 17.57 10.01 -1.23
N TYR A 704 16.41 10.52 -0.83
CA TYR A 704 16.23 11.39 0.35
C TYR A 704 15.33 10.79 1.44
N GLY A 705 15.01 9.51 1.32
CA GLY A 705 14.00 8.85 2.12
C GLY A 705 12.67 8.73 1.39
N LEU A 706 11.76 8.02 2.02
CA LEU A 706 10.47 7.62 1.47
C LEU A 706 9.38 7.85 2.51
N LEU A 707 8.29 8.47 2.09
CA LEU A 707 7.01 8.48 2.78
C LEU A 707 6.07 7.53 2.03
N VAL A 708 5.49 6.57 2.75
CA VAL A 708 4.44 5.68 2.25
C VAL A 708 3.16 5.99 2.98
N VAL A 709 2.06 6.16 2.24
CA VAL A 709 0.76 6.53 2.78
C VAL A 709 -0.32 5.66 2.18
N HIS A 710 -1.30 5.27 3.01
CA HIS A 710 -2.52 4.62 2.56
C HIS A 710 -3.35 5.56 1.67
N ASP A 711 -4.03 5.01 0.67
CA ASP A 711 -5.04 5.69 -0.13
C ASP A 711 -6.32 4.86 -0.18
N GLY A 712 -7.35 5.37 0.50
CA GLY A 712 -8.67 4.77 0.65
C GLY A 712 -9.57 4.93 -0.57
N ASP A 713 -9.24 5.82 -1.51
CA ASP A 713 -10.03 6.03 -2.74
C ASP A 713 -9.19 5.86 -4.00
N ASN A 714 -8.39 4.80 -4.03
CA ASN A 714 -7.47 4.57 -5.15
C ASN A 714 -8.20 4.26 -6.47
N GLU A 715 -7.69 4.83 -7.56
CA GLU A 715 -8.20 4.69 -8.92
C GLU A 715 -7.47 3.61 -9.75
N PRO A 716 -8.18 2.83 -10.59
CA PRO A 716 -9.63 2.86 -10.80
C PRO A 716 -10.37 2.17 -9.65
N ALA A 717 -11.42 2.81 -9.13
CA ALA A 717 -12.19 2.27 -8.01
C ALA A 717 -12.82 0.90 -8.31
N VAL A 718 -12.80 0.02 -7.31
CA VAL A 718 -13.57 -1.23 -7.31
C VAL A 718 -14.61 -1.10 -6.21
N LEU A 719 -15.84 -0.79 -6.59
CA LEU A 719 -16.90 -0.50 -5.63
C LEU A 719 -17.66 -1.78 -5.24
N VAL A 720 -17.93 -1.97 -3.95
CA VAL A 720 -18.82 -3.01 -3.42
C VAL A 720 -19.79 -2.42 -2.41
N GLU A 721 -20.95 -3.05 -2.24
CA GLU A 721 -21.86 -2.72 -1.15
C GLU A 721 -21.45 -3.51 0.10
N ASP A 722 -21.11 -2.84 1.19
CA ASP A 722 -20.89 -3.43 2.50
C ASP A 722 -21.74 -2.73 3.57
N ASP A 723 -22.48 -3.51 4.35
CA ASP A 723 -23.45 -3.06 5.37
C ASP A 723 -24.39 -1.88 4.98
N GLY A 724 -24.64 -1.69 3.69
CA GLY A 724 -25.51 -0.66 3.12
C GLY A 724 -24.80 0.63 2.70
N GLU A 725 -23.47 0.66 2.77
CA GLU A 725 -22.59 1.70 2.24
C GLU A 725 -21.86 1.17 0.99
N ILE A 726 -21.42 2.08 0.12
CA ILE A 726 -20.64 1.71 -1.08
C ILE A 726 -19.19 2.04 -0.77
N GLU A 727 -18.36 1.01 -0.74
CA GLU A 727 -16.95 1.12 -0.41
C GLU A 727 -16.08 0.83 -1.62
N ASN A 728 -14.98 1.58 -1.76
CA ASN A 728 -13.93 1.26 -2.70
C ASN A 728 -12.99 0.24 -2.06
N ILE A 729 -13.03 -1.00 -2.53
CA ILE A 729 -12.17 -2.09 -2.02
C ILE A 729 -10.88 -2.26 -2.84
N ASN A 730 -10.58 -1.32 -3.74
CA ASN A 730 -9.29 -1.20 -4.39
C ASN A 730 -8.50 -0.07 -3.72
N THR A 731 -8.13 -0.27 -2.45
CA THR A 731 -7.26 0.63 -1.70
C THR A 731 -5.79 0.21 -1.87
N ASN A 732 -4.86 1.16 -1.76
CA ASN A 732 -3.43 0.86 -1.92
C ASN A 732 -2.53 1.83 -1.15
N PHE A 733 -1.24 1.85 -1.49
CA PHE A 733 -0.27 2.76 -0.89
C PHE A 733 0.41 3.61 -1.97
N LYS A 734 0.59 4.91 -1.69
CA LYS A 734 1.37 5.81 -2.54
C LYS A 734 2.77 6.00 -1.97
N TYR A 735 3.77 6.02 -2.85
CA TYR A 735 5.18 6.18 -2.50
C TYR A 735 5.63 7.58 -2.89
N ILE A 736 6.01 8.39 -1.90
CA ILE A 736 6.39 9.79 -2.07
C ILE A 736 7.86 9.94 -1.68
N ASP A 737 8.70 10.42 -2.60
CA ASP A 737 10.05 10.87 -2.26
C ASP A 737 9.94 11.97 -1.20
N TRP A 738 10.57 11.75 -0.04
CA TRP A 738 10.51 12.69 1.08
C TRP A 738 10.85 14.12 0.66
N ARG A 739 11.76 14.30 -0.29
CA ARG A 739 12.13 15.61 -0.80
C ARG A 739 10.95 16.37 -1.39
N GLU A 740 10.10 15.70 -2.18
CA GLU A 740 8.94 16.34 -2.82
C GLU A 740 7.91 16.77 -1.76
N PHE A 741 7.71 15.94 -0.74
CA PHE A 741 6.88 16.28 0.42
C PHE A 741 7.45 17.49 1.20
N ALA A 742 8.74 17.45 1.52
CA ALA A 742 9.40 18.47 2.35
C ALA A 742 9.42 19.87 1.69
N ILE A 743 9.58 19.94 0.37
CA ILE A 743 9.64 21.23 -0.35
C ILE A 743 8.28 21.83 -0.69
N ALA A 744 7.18 21.10 -0.47
CA ALA A 744 5.83 21.57 -0.73
C ALA A 744 5.37 22.67 0.25
N PHE A 745 5.99 22.75 1.43
CA PHE A 745 5.69 23.74 2.45
C PHE A 745 6.21 25.14 2.08
N GLU A 746 5.49 26.20 2.48
CA GLU A 746 5.94 27.59 2.29
C GLU A 746 7.33 27.83 2.91
N ASN A 747 7.56 27.23 4.07
CA ASN A 747 8.89 27.06 4.66
C ASN A 747 9.26 25.58 4.56
N PRO A 748 10.16 25.19 3.64
CA PRO A 748 10.51 23.79 3.43
C PRO A 748 10.97 23.11 4.71
N LEU A 749 10.57 21.86 4.87
CA LEU A 749 11.06 20.99 5.94
C LEU A 749 12.52 20.61 5.70
N ASP A 750 13.22 20.27 6.77
CA ASP A 750 14.60 19.79 6.71
C ASP A 750 14.65 18.41 6.04
N ILE A 751 15.70 18.21 5.25
CA ILE A 751 16.00 16.93 4.59
C ILE A 751 17.31 16.43 5.17
N ASP A 752 17.24 15.35 5.94
CA ASP A 752 18.37 14.70 6.57
C ASP A 752 18.36 13.19 6.31
N PRO A 753 19.10 12.72 5.29
CA PRO A 753 19.07 11.31 4.93
C PRO A 753 20.05 10.42 5.73
N ILE A 754 20.81 10.97 6.68
CA ILE A 754 21.98 10.24 7.21
C ILE A 754 22.03 10.13 8.73
N SER A 755 21.31 10.99 9.46
CA SER A 755 21.52 11.08 10.90
C SER A 755 20.80 10.02 11.73
N TYR A 756 19.90 9.25 11.13
CA TYR A 756 19.14 8.21 11.83
C TYR A 756 19.44 6.82 11.28
N ASN A 757 19.50 5.84 12.18
CA ASN A 757 19.59 4.42 11.85
C ASN A 757 18.60 3.65 12.72
N PRO A 758 17.58 2.98 12.15
CA PRO A 758 16.56 2.29 12.93
C PRO A 758 17.10 1.10 13.74
N ARG A 759 18.25 0.52 13.37
CA ARG A 759 18.92 -0.53 14.16
C ARG A 759 19.78 0.03 15.30
N HIS A 760 20.15 1.29 15.21
CA HIS A 760 21.02 1.98 16.16
C HIS A 760 20.53 3.41 16.39
N PRO A 761 19.30 3.61 16.91
CA PRO A 761 18.82 4.94 17.28
C PRO A 761 19.80 5.54 18.29
N SER A 762 20.09 6.85 18.21
CA SER A 762 21.03 7.47 19.15
C SER A 762 20.46 7.42 20.56
N SER A 763 21.05 6.55 21.39
CA SER A 763 20.68 6.38 22.79
C SER A 763 21.49 7.26 23.74
N ASP A 764 22.28 8.19 23.20
CA ASP A 764 23.34 8.94 23.91
C ASP A 764 22.86 9.68 25.17
N PHE A 765 21.54 9.77 25.43
CA PHE A 765 20.97 10.34 26.66
C PHE A 765 19.81 9.56 27.31
N LEU A 766 19.48 8.34 26.88
CA LEU A 766 18.37 7.56 27.48
C LEU A 766 18.82 6.49 28.47
N ILE A 767 20.13 6.32 28.72
CA ILE A 767 20.65 5.40 29.73
C ILE A 767 21.06 6.19 30.98
N THR A 768 20.17 6.22 31.98
CA THR A 768 20.40 6.62 33.38
C THR A 768 20.73 8.09 33.67
N ALA A 769 19.71 8.85 34.10
CA ALA A 769 19.74 9.77 35.23
C ALA A 769 20.84 10.85 35.31
N ASN A 770 21.55 11.21 34.23
CA ASN A 770 22.44 12.38 34.20
C ASN A 770 22.53 12.95 32.77
N ILE A 771 22.11 14.19 32.56
CA ILE A 771 22.49 15.02 31.41
C ILE A 771 23.87 15.58 31.74
N VAL A 772 24.90 15.17 31.02
CA VAL A 772 26.30 15.59 31.28
C VAL A 772 26.78 16.45 30.11
N GLY A 773 27.29 17.63 30.42
CA GLY A 773 27.99 18.53 29.52
C GLY A 773 29.41 18.05 29.23
N THR A 774 30.20 18.96 28.67
CA THR A 774 31.58 18.76 28.24
C THR A 774 32.51 19.66 29.06
N ASP A 775 33.78 19.75 28.68
CA ASP A 775 34.70 20.74 29.27
C ASP A 775 34.60 22.12 28.57
N GLU A 776 33.54 22.37 27.77
CA GLU A 776 33.27 23.64 27.07
C GLU A 776 31.96 24.30 27.55
N ASP A 777 31.67 25.54 27.10
CA ASP A 777 30.43 26.25 27.46
C ASP A 777 29.19 25.54 26.86
N ASP A 778 28.36 24.93 27.71
CA ASP A 778 27.24 24.10 27.31
C ASP A 778 25.84 24.71 27.55
N ARG A 779 24.85 24.14 26.87
CA ARG A 779 23.42 24.43 27.10
C ARG A 779 22.68 23.14 27.37
N LEU A 780 22.35 22.91 28.62
CA LEU A 780 21.74 21.68 29.10
C LEU A 780 20.26 21.91 29.42
N PHE A 781 19.42 21.08 28.83
CA PHE A 781 17.96 21.15 28.93
C PHE A 781 17.45 19.82 29.48
N GLY A 782 16.92 19.87 30.71
CA GLY A 782 16.13 18.81 31.32
C GLY A 782 14.79 18.63 30.64
N ARG A 783 13.97 17.78 31.23
CA ARG A 783 12.61 17.43 30.81
C ARG A 783 11.66 17.69 31.97
N LYS A 784 10.38 17.35 31.79
CA LYS A 784 9.36 17.46 32.84
C LYS A 784 9.37 16.26 33.81
N ILE A 785 10.56 15.73 34.17
CA ILE A 785 10.78 14.59 35.08
C ILE A 785 11.98 14.84 36.01
N ASN A 786 12.10 14.10 37.12
CA ASN A 786 13.25 14.24 38.03
C ASN A 786 14.56 13.79 37.37
N GLU A 787 15.49 14.72 37.19
CA GLU A 787 16.73 14.50 36.47
C GLU A 787 17.94 15.03 37.23
N ARG A 788 19.12 14.82 36.64
CA ARG A 788 20.37 15.37 37.14
C ARG A 788 21.14 15.94 35.96
N LEU A 789 21.53 17.20 36.04
CA LEU A 789 22.29 17.91 35.02
C LEU A 789 23.69 18.19 35.59
N LEU A 790 24.74 17.92 34.83
CA LEU A 790 26.13 18.19 35.17
C LEU A 790 26.74 19.02 34.05
N GLY A 791 27.14 20.27 34.32
CA GLY A 791 27.83 21.14 33.36
C GLY A 791 29.26 20.68 33.09
N GLU A 792 29.95 20.20 34.13
CA GLU A 792 31.38 19.85 34.13
C GLU A 792 32.29 21.09 34.12
N ALA A 793 32.94 21.47 33.02
CA ALA A 793 33.79 22.66 32.99
C ALA A 793 33.31 23.59 31.87
N GLY A 794 33.24 24.88 32.08
CA GLY A 794 32.63 25.78 31.10
C GLY A 794 31.79 26.86 31.77
N ASN A 795 31.24 27.79 31.00
CA ASN A 795 30.21 28.71 31.49
C ASN A 795 28.86 28.21 30.97
N ASP A 796 28.20 27.38 31.76
CA ASP A 796 27.09 26.56 31.31
C ASP A 796 25.73 27.19 31.59
N LEU A 797 24.76 26.87 30.75
CA LEU A 797 23.35 27.21 30.97
C LEU A 797 22.57 25.93 31.24
N LEU A 798 22.13 25.73 32.49
CA LEU A 798 21.38 24.55 32.94
C LEU A 798 19.92 24.91 33.22
N PHE A 799 19.00 24.21 32.56
CA PHE A 799 17.55 24.37 32.71
C PHE A 799 16.90 23.04 33.08
N GLY A 800 16.40 22.88 34.31
CA GLY A 800 15.75 21.64 34.77
C GLY A 800 14.32 21.44 34.24
N TYR A 801 13.58 22.53 34.06
CA TYR A 801 12.17 22.57 33.68
C TYR A 801 11.19 22.12 34.77
N ALA A 802 10.75 20.86 34.79
CA ALA A 802 9.79 20.42 35.80
C ALA A 802 10.21 19.07 36.37
N GLY A 803 10.09 18.89 37.68
CA GLY A 803 10.67 17.73 38.35
C GLY A 803 11.44 18.18 39.58
N ASN A 804 11.87 17.23 40.39
CA ASN A 804 12.80 17.50 41.49
C ASN A 804 14.21 17.15 41.00
N ASP A 805 14.89 18.14 40.46
CA ASP A 805 16.13 17.97 39.71
C ASP A 805 17.36 18.18 40.57
N ILE A 806 18.50 17.70 40.07
CA ILE A 806 19.82 18.01 40.63
C ILE A 806 20.68 18.67 39.56
N LEU A 807 20.88 19.99 39.63
CA LEU A 807 21.73 20.73 38.69
C LEU A 807 23.08 21.02 39.35
N LEU A 808 24.16 20.60 38.69
CA LEU A 808 25.54 20.84 39.07
C LEU A 808 26.22 21.62 37.95
N GLY A 809 26.60 22.88 38.19
CA GLY A 809 27.35 23.72 37.25
C GLY A 809 28.74 23.14 37.00
N GLY A 810 29.64 23.30 37.96
CA GLY A 810 30.96 22.68 37.93
C GLY A 810 32.07 23.73 38.00
N GLU A 811 33.05 23.68 37.10
CA GLU A 811 34.08 24.72 37.00
C GLU A 811 33.65 25.81 35.99
N GLY A 812 33.35 27.03 36.44
CA GLY A 812 33.19 28.20 35.57
C GLY A 812 32.09 29.14 36.03
N ASN A 813 31.53 29.98 35.14
CA ASN A 813 30.45 30.90 35.53
C ASN A 813 29.12 30.40 35.01
N ASP A 814 28.40 29.66 35.84
CA ASP A 814 27.23 28.93 35.40
C ASP A 814 25.92 29.67 35.70
N PHE A 815 24.90 29.35 34.90
CA PHE A 815 23.54 29.84 35.06
C PHE A 815 22.61 28.65 35.28
N LEU A 816 22.04 28.55 36.49
CA LEU A 816 21.21 27.43 36.91
C LEU A 816 19.77 27.88 37.14
N ASN A 817 18.85 27.25 36.41
CA ASN A 817 17.41 27.43 36.58
C ASN A 817 16.74 26.05 36.75
N GLY A 818 16.42 25.69 37.99
CA GLY A 818 15.75 24.43 38.31
C GLY A 818 14.36 24.33 37.66
N GLY A 819 13.56 25.38 37.78
CA GLY A 819 12.24 25.46 37.17
C GLY A 819 11.13 25.17 38.19
N LYS A 820 10.27 24.19 37.91
CA LYS A 820 9.16 23.75 38.78
C LYS A 820 9.53 22.46 39.50
N GLY A 821 9.32 22.44 40.81
CA GLY A 821 9.59 21.27 41.66
C GLY A 821 10.62 21.62 42.72
N ASP A 822 10.97 20.68 43.58
CA ASP A 822 11.93 20.93 44.67
C ASP A 822 13.33 20.53 44.20
N ASP A 823 14.10 21.50 43.71
CA ASP A 823 15.39 21.24 43.05
C ASP A 823 16.58 21.33 44.01
N THR A 824 17.67 20.65 43.67
CA THR A 824 18.97 20.77 44.34
C THR A 824 19.99 21.37 43.38
N LEU A 825 20.47 22.57 43.69
CA LEU A 825 21.37 23.34 42.83
C LEU A 825 22.77 23.47 43.48
N SER A 826 23.82 23.29 42.68
CA SER A 826 25.22 23.52 43.06
C SER A 826 25.91 24.26 41.92
N GLY A 827 26.46 25.43 42.18
CA GLY A 827 27.15 26.23 41.17
C GLY A 827 28.56 25.68 40.91
N GLY A 828 29.25 25.26 41.96
CA GLY A 828 30.61 24.78 41.91
C GLY A 828 31.63 25.88 42.22
N ASP A 829 32.69 25.93 41.42
CA ASP A 829 33.76 26.93 41.56
C ASP A 829 33.46 28.15 40.67
N ASP A 830 34.09 29.29 40.98
CA ASP A 830 33.88 30.58 40.29
C ASP A 830 32.52 31.24 40.60
N ARG A 831 31.91 31.94 39.64
CA ARG A 831 30.79 32.87 39.92
C ARG A 831 29.53 32.46 39.17
N ASP A 832 28.58 31.99 39.95
CA ASP A 832 27.36 31.41 39.41
C ASP A 832 26.13 32.28 39.65
N VAL A 833 25.09 31.99 38.86
CA VAL A 833 23.79 32.64 38.93
C VAL A 833 22.70 31.58 39.12
N PHE A 834 22.01 31.64 40.26
CA PHE A 834 20.87 30.77 40.56
C PHE A 834 19.57 31.55 40.40
N VAL A 835 18.63 31.03 39.59
CA VAL A 835 17.35 31.68 39.33
C VAL A 835 16.35 31.34 40.43
N LEU A 836 15.71 32.37 40.99
CA LEU A 836 14.60 32.25 41.93
C LEU A 836 13.28 32.58 41.22
N SER A 837 12.30 31.67 41.29
CA SER A 837 11.01 31.80 40.60
C SER A 837 9.82 31.59 41.54
N LEU A 838 8.64 32.11 41.16
CA LEU A 838 7.40 32.07 41.97
C LEU A 838 6.62 30.75 41.84
N GLU A 839 7.11 29.74 41.12
CA GLU A 839 6.31 28.59 40.69
C GLU A 839 6.17 27.44 41.71
N GLN A 840 6.10 27.76 43.01
CA GLN A 840 5.96 26.78 44.11
C GLN A 840 7.07 25.71 44.18
N SER A 841 8.33 26.15 44.21
CA SER A 841 9.52 25.32 44.45
C SER A 841 10.15 25.59 45.82
N GLN A 842 10.69 24.58 46.51
CA GLN A 842 11.55 24.73 47.69
C GLN A 842 13.01 24.41 47.35
N ASP A 843 13.58 25.16 46.41
CA ASP A 843 14.93 24.88 45.90
C ASP A 843 15.99 24.95 47.00
N VAL A 844 16.97 24.05 46.93
CA VAL A 844 18.09 23.98 47.86
C VAL A 844 19.37 24.29 47.12
N ILE A 845 20.01 25.41 47.48
CA ILE A 845 21.31 25.79 46.94
C ILE A 845 22.39 25.37 47.93
N THR A 846 23.30 24.50 47.48
CA THR A 846 24.17 23.73 48.37
C THR A 846 25.54 24.36 48.65
N ASP A 847 26.00 25.30 47.84
CA ASP A 847 27.37 25.84 47.87
C ASP A 847 27.47 27.37 47.69
N PHE A 848 26.37 28.12 47.81
CA PHE A 848 26.33 29.56 47.58
C PHE A 848 27.43 30.35 48.34
N THR A 849 28.33 30.99 47.59
CA THR A 849 29.46 31.77 48.07
C THR A 849 29.16 33.27 48.07
N VAL A 850 28.96 33.82 49.27
CA VAL A 850 28.61 35.24 49.45
C VAL A 850 29.68 36.18 48.87
N GLY A 851 29.23 37.06 47.98
CA GLY A 851 30.09 38.07 47.35
C GLY A 851 30.84 37.57 46.11
N VAL A 852 30.64 36.29 45.77
CA VAL A 852 30.99 35.72 44.48
C VAL A 852 29.68 35.51 43.71
N ASP A 853 28.85 34.55 44.15
CA ASP A 853 27.61 34.15 43.46
C ASP A 853 26.47 35.15 43.58
N LEU A 854 25.51 35.01 42.67
CA LEU A 854 24.34 35.87 42.54
C LEU A 854 23.03 35.07 42.50
N LEU A 855 22.00 35.66 43.09
CA LEU A 855 20.63 35.17 43.03
C LEU A 855 19.82 36.02 42.04
N ALA A 856 19.33 35.41 40.99
CA ALA A 856 18.58 36.08 39.95
C ALA A 856 17.08 36.06 40.25
N LEU A 857 16.49 37.24 40.42
CA LEU A 857 15.05 37.40 40.64
C LEU A 857 14.33 37.46 39.28
N SER A 858 13.42 36.50 39.07
CA SER A 858 12.62 36.39 37.84
C SER A 858 11.19 36.92 38.02
N LYS A 859 10.45 37.07 36.91
CA LYS A 859 9.00 37.39 36.88
C LYS A 859 8.61 38.66 37.66
N GLY A 860 9.47 39.68 37.64
CA GLY A 860 9.20 40.99 38.23
C GLY A 860 9.41 41.08 39.74
N LEU A 861 9.97 40.04 40.37
CA LEU A 861 10.41 40.09 41.77
C LEU A 861 11.56 41.11 41.94
N THR A 862 11.49 41.84 43.05
CA THR A 862 12.54 42.77 43.48
C THR A 862 13.02 42.43 44.88
N PHE A 863 14.19 42.93 45.27
CA PHE A 863 14.73 42.71 46.62
C PHE A 863 13.77 43.17 47.74
N SER A 864 12.94 44.19 47.49
CA SER A 864 11.95 44.66 48.47
C SER A 864 10.79 43.69 48.71
N ASP A 865 10.60 42.71 47.83
CA ASP A 865 9.52 41.72 47.92
C ASP A 865 9.93 40.49 48.74
N LEU A 866 11.18 40.44 49.21
CA LEU A 866 11.76 39.28 49.88
C LEU A 866 11.78 39.41 51.41
N ALA A 867 11.51 38.31 52.09
CA ALA A 867 11.83 38.08 53.48
C ALA A 867 13.00 37.09 53.57
N ILE A 868 14.03 37.46 54.33
CA ILE A 868 15.24 36.66 54.51
C ILE A 868 15.33 36.29 55.99
N ALA A 869 15.27 35.00 56.28
CA ALA A 869 15.25 34.47 57.63
C ALA A 869 16.37 33.45 57.86
N GLN A 870 16.92 33.42 59.07
CA GLN A 870 17.82 32.37 59.50
C GLN A 870 17.00 31.17 59.97
N ASP A 871 17.32 29.97 59.46
CA ASP A 871 16.88 28.70 60.05
C ASP A 871 18.09 27.81 60.32
N ASN A 872 18.40 27.58 61.60
CA ASN A 872 19.61 26.89 62.04
C ASN A 872 20.88 27.49 61.38
N ASN A 873 21.61 26.70 60.59
CA ASN A 873 22.81 27.14 59.85
C ASN A 873 22.51 27.55 58.40
N ASN A 874 21.24 27.60 57.99
CA ASN A 874 20.81 27.89 56.63
C ASN A 874 20.08 29.25 56.56
N THR A 875 20.03 29.82 55.37
CA THR A 875 19.22 31.02 55.09
C THR A 875 18.02 30.63 54.24
N ILE A 876 16.83 31.00 54.67
CA ILE A 876 15.59 30.84 53.89
C ILE A 876 15.25 32.18 53.25
N ILE A 877 15.02 32.16 51.94
CA ILE A 877 14.53 33.30 51.16
C ILE A 877 13.10 32.99 50.77
N SER A 878 12.17 33.87 51.14
CA SER A 878 10.76 33.74 50.84
C SER A 878 10.18 35.06 50.35
N VAL A 879 9.00 35.02 49.74
CA VAL A 879 8.22 36.22 49.42
C VAL A 879 7.62 36.79 50.71
N ALA A 880 7.79 38.09 50.94
CA ALA A 880 7.45 38.74 52.22
C ALA A 880 5.94 38.74 52.52
N ASP A 881 5.09 38.81 51.50
CA ASP A 881 3.65 39.01 51.65
C ASP A 881 2.87 37.69 51.87
N ASN A 882 3.33 36.59 51.30
CA ASN A 882 2.63 35.29 51.36
C ASN A 882 3.46 34.16 52.00
N CYS A 883 4.75 34.41 52.31
CA CYS A 883 5.69 33.45 52.88
C CYS A 883 6.03 32.25 51.99
N ASP A 884 5.77 32.31 50.68
CA ASP A 884 6.21 31.26 49.76
C ASP A 884 7.74 31.23 49.74
N ILE A 885 8.32 30.07 50.02
CA ILE A 885 9.77 29.87 49.99
C ILE A 885 10.20 29.87 48.52
N LEU A 886 11.30 30.58 48.23
CA LEU A 886 11.92 30.61 46.91
C LEU A 886 13.18 29.76 46.87
N ALA A 887 13.97 29.78 47.94
CA ALA A 887 15.15 28.93 48.08
C ALA A 887 15.64 28.85 49.53
N THR A 888 16.36 27.76 49.82
CA THR A 888 17.16 27.58 51.03
C THR A 888 18.64 27.53 50.66
N LEU A 889 19.43 28.46 51.20
CA LEU A 889 20.89 28.45 51.08
C LEU A 889 21.49 27.67 52.24
N THR A 890 22.17 26.55 51.95
CA THR A 890 22.74 25.72 53.00
C THR A 890 24.06 26.30 53.53
N GLY A 891 24.25 26.31 54.85
CA GLY A 891 25.50 26.80 55.47
C GLY A 891 25.76 28.31 55.39
N VAL A 892 24.84 29.09 54.81
CA VAL A 892 24.96 30.56 54.69
C VAL A 892 24.17 31.25 55.81
N HIS A 893 24.75 32.29 56.41
CA HIS A 893 24.12 33.05 57.48
C HIS A 893 23.32 34.24 56.94
N ALA A 894 22.05 34.38 57.32
CA ALA A 894 21.09 35.33 56.72
C ALA A 894 21.58 36.78 56.75
N SER A 895 22.35 37.16 57.78
CA SER A 895 22.90 38.53 57.90
C SER A 895 23.96 38.88 56.85
N THR A 896 24.49 37.90 56.11
CA THR A 896 25.48 38.13 55.05
C THR A 896 24.84 38.33 53.68
N ILE A 897 23.56 37.97 53.54
CA ILE A 897 22.78 38.22 52.32
C ILE A 897 22.29 39.67 52.33
N THR A 898 22.65 40.42 51.28
CA THR A 898 22.28 41.83 51.13
C THR A 898 21.69 42.06 49.74
N SER A 899 21.22 43.27 49.45
CA SER A 899 20.76 43.60 48.09
C SER A 899 21.84 43.42 47.02
N GLY A 900 23.13 43.38 47.38
CA GLY A 900 24.23 43.09 46.47
C GLY A 900 24.38 41.61 46.10
N SER A 901 23.66 40.71 46.78
CA SER A 901 23.61 39.27 46.47
C SER A 901 22.58 38.95 45.36
N PHE A 902 21.81 39.94 44.91
CA PHE A 902 20.70 39.74 43.97
C PHE A 902 20.91 40.54 42.68
N ILE A 903 20.44 39.96 41.58
CA ILE A 903 20.24 40.63 40.30
C ILE A 903 18.79 40.45 39.85
N THR A 904 18.35 41.26 38.89
CA THR A 904 17.01 41.16 38.30
C THR A 904 17.16 40.73 36.85
N LEU A 905 16.40 39.72 36.43
CA LEU A 905 16.36 39.25 35.03
C LEU A 905 15.35 40.01 34.19
#